data_AF-A0A940N8B6-F1
#
_entry.id   AF-A0A940N8B6-F1
#
_cell.length_a   1.000
_cell.length_b   1.000
_cell.length_c   1.000
_cell.angle_alpha   90.00
_cell.angle_beta   90.00
_cell.angle_gamma   90.00
#
_symmetry.space_group_name_H-M   'P 1'
#
loop_
_entity.id
_entity.type
_entity.pdbx_description
1 polymer ?
#
loop_
_entity_poly.entity_id
_entity_poly.type
_entity_poly.pdbx_seq_one_letter_code
_entity_poly.pdbx_strand_id
1 'polypeptide(L)'
;MGTVVTFYSYKGGVGRSFALANAAVLLSRWGYRVLCIDWDIEAPGLAHFFGNLAEESGQNWRGGTPGLVDLLQTFVRSPEQPLPWRSHVVKLVAGSGSSISLIHAGRDGDLYYSQVQSLDWGGMYEKGLGGALEAMFEELRRDFDFVLVDARTGVTDFSGIITAQLPDVLAFMFTANEQSFNGARDIARRAAKARNDLAIDRAGLLLLPVPSRFEGQVEHNIAISWRKKFASGLEEFFQPWRAREVSVDTLVRSLTIPYVPFWSFGEGLSALEDASSDAASINYSLETIAALLAHRLGNTNLLQDNRDEFVRSARLTAQSGERSSLSLFISHSKSDAPWARLMASSLTSRGLNVRLTSDSATNKLGLSPAIELSQHMVVLLGHSSQISNWQDEEIRQFQRQLHNSSEPRVLIPVVSDDVASVPWQIEQYQYLRLDQDIERVCDEIFERVHRYRLPVRGVRSRRTLTVNVSSYANMPLPGVTVSAISRNGTVLDAVSDRSGIATLEVDPDRLHAILLAHPQYYAQVVDDLRSGQNELRLVLQHRCDGGSLVVHQTGYIPGLEGRLNPILDTSGRMYLYADNIAINDGEPQPARFSLNKPFSLEDAVGNIYEATVVFIFARSTLFDYREIERPSAPDSEASP
;
A
#
# COMPACT_ATOMS: atom_id res chain seq x y z
N MET A 1 -1.66 2.23 -9.88
CA MET A 1 -2.39 0.95 -9.64
C MET A 1 -3.76 1.23 -9.03
N GLY A 2 -4.75 0.38 -9.29
CA GLY A 2 -6.09 0.43 -8.72
C GLY A 2 -6.15 0.05 -7.25
N THR A 3 -7.27 0.39 -6.61
CA THR A 3 -7.51 0.21 -5.17
C THR A 3 -8.53 -0.90 -4.93
N VAL A 4 -8.21 -1.84 -4.03
CA VAL A 4 -9.15 -2.88 -3.58
C VAL A 4 -9.85 -2.41 -2.32
N VAL A 5 -11.17 -2.31 -2.38
CA VAL A 5 -12.02 -1.88 -1.26
C VAL A 5 -12.96 -3.01 -0.91
N THR A 6 -12.87 -3.52 0.31
CA THR A 6 -13.85 -4.50 0.81
C THR A 6 -14.87 -3.80 1.67
N PHE A 7 -16.15 -3.96 1.32
CA PHE A 7 -17.27 -3.56 2.16
C PHE A 7 -17.60 -4.74 3.07
N TYR A 8 -17.62 -4.51 4.38
CA TYR A 8 -17.82 -5.54 5.39
C TYR A 8 -18.81 -5.08 6.46
N SER A 9 -19.52 -6.02 7.09
CA SER A 9 -20.32 -5.74 8.28
C SER A 9 -20.38 -6.93 9.23
N TYR A 10 -20.39 -6.65 10.53
CA TYR A 10 -20.51 -7.72 11.54
C TYR A 10 -21.92 -8.35 11.56
N LYS A 11 -22.95 -7.57 11.23
CA LYS A 11 -24.36 -8.01 11.17
C LYS A 11 -24.91 -7.87 9.75
N GLY A 12 -25.90 -8.71 9.44
CA GLY A 12 -26.74 -8.55 8.26
C GLY A 12 -27.71 -7.38 8.38
N GLY A 13 -28.23 -6.92 7.24
CA GLY A 13 -29.23 -5.85 7.17
C GLY A 13 -28.70 -4.44 7.41
N VAL A 14 -27.37 -4.23 7.44
CA VAL A 14 -26.78 -2.88 7.65
C VAL A 14 -26.68 -2.04 6.37
N GLY A 15 -27.06 -2.58 5.20
CA GLY A 15 -26.99 -1.88 3.91
C GLY A 15 -25.63 -1.93 3.21
N ARG A 16 -24.85 -3.00 3.42
CA ARG A 16 -23.51 -3.19 2.85
C ARG A 16 -23.52 -3.28 1.32
N SER A 17 -24.25 -4.25 0.77
CA SER A 17 -24.40 -4.43 -0.68
C SER A 17 -25.00 -3.19 -1.35
N PHE A 18 -25.95 -2.51 -0.68
CA PHE A 18 -26.52 -1.25 -1.12
C PHE A 18 -25.47 -0.14 -1.26
N ALA A 19 -24.63 0.06 -0.23
CA ALA A 19 -23.59 1.08 -0.26
C ALA A 19 -22.52 0.78 -1.32
N LEU A 20 -22.11 -0.49 -1.46
CA LEU A 20 -21.16 -0.91 -2.48
C LEU A 20 -21.72 -0.67 -3.88
N ALA A 21 -22.94 -1.12 -4.16
CA ALA A 21 -23.55 -1.01 -5.49
C ALA A 21 -23.71 0.47 -5.91
N ASN A 22 -24.16 1.34 -5.00
CA ASN A 22 -24.27 2.76 -5.27
C ASN A 22 -22.91 3.46 -5.43
N ALA A 23 -21.91 3.12 -4.60
CA ALA A 23 -20.56 3.64 -4.78
C ALA A 23 -19.96 3.22 -6.13
N ALA A 24 -20.22 1.98 -6.57
CA ALA A 24 -19.80 1.48 -7.88
C ALA A 24 -20.40 2.28 -9.03
N VAL A 25 -21.71 2.54 -8.97
CA VAL A 25 -22.42 3.38 -9.95
C VAL A 25 -21.83 4.78 -9.98
N LEU A 26 -21.66 5.42 -8.81
CA LEU A 26 -21.12 6.79 -8.74
C LEU A 26 -19.71 6.87 -9.35
N LEU A 27 -18.81 5.98 -8.92
CA LEU A 27 -17.44 5.93 -9.46
C LEU A 27 -17.42 5.66 -10.97
N SER A 28 -18.25 4.74 -11.46
CA SER A 28 -18.38 4.44 -12.90
C SER A 28 -18.90 5.63 -13.70
N ARG A 29 -19.94 6.31 -13.20
CA ARG A 29 -20.49 7.54 -13.81
C ARG A 29 -19.49 8.69 -13.83
N TRP A 30 -18.53 8.70 -12.90
CA TRP A 30 -17.44 9.68 -12.90
C TRP A 30 -16.36 9.37 -13.93
N GLY A 31 -16.30 8.12 -14.43
CA GLY A 31 -15.37 7.67 -15.46
C GLY A 31 -14.33 6.65 -14.98
N TYR A 32 -14.42 6.18 -13.73
CA TYR A 32 -13.51 5.15 -13.23
C TYR A 32 -13.85 3.75 -13.79
N ARG A 33 -12.83 2.93 -14.04
CA ARG A 33 -13.01 1.51 -14.34
C ARG A 33 -13.28 0.77 -13.03
N VAL A 34 -14.51 0.31 -12.83
CA VAL A 34 -14.95 -0.34 -11.60
C VAL A 34 -15.27 -1.80 -11.83
N LEU A 35 -14.70 -2.68 -11.00
CA LEU A 35 -15.08 -4.08 -10.86
C LEU A 35 -15.73 -4.30 -9.50
N CYS A 36 -16.92 -4.90 -9.48
CA CYS A 36 -17.57 -5.43 -8.29
C CYS A 36 -17.39 -6.94 -8.20
N ILE A 37 -17.17 -7.47 -7.00
CA ILE A 37 -17.08 -8.91 -6.74
C ILE A 37 -18.07 -9.25 -5.61
N ASP A 38 -19.05 -10.09 -5.90
CA ASP A 38 -19.99 -10.59 -4.89
C ASP A 38 -19.36 -11.81 -4.18
N TRP A 39 -18.71 -11.54 -3.04
CA TRP A 39 -18.06 -12.58 -2.25
C TRP A 39 -19.02 -13.19 -1.20
N ASP A 40 -20.22 -12.66 -1.03
CA ASP A 40 -21.23 -13.23 -0.15
C ASP A 40 -21.94 -14.41 -0.82
N ILE A 41 -21.18 -15.46 -1.14
CA ILE A 41 -21.67 -16.62 -1.90
C ILE A 41 -22.78 -17.40 -1.19
N GLU A 42 -23.01 -17.19 0.11
CA GLU A 42 -24.10 -17.86 0.82
C GLU A 42 -25.42 -17.09 0.76
N ALA A 43 -25.36 -15.77 0.60
CA ALA A 43 -26.51 -14.90 0.48
C ALA A 43 -26.21 -13.73 -0.49
N PRO A 44 -25.99 -14.03 -1.78
CA PRO A 44 -25.49 -13.04 -2.74
C PRO A 44 -26.51 -11.93 -2.99
N GLY A 45 -26.06 -10.68 -2.87
CA GLY A 45 -26.94 -9.51 -2.88
C GLY A 45 -26.72 -8.57 -4.06
N LEU A 46 -25.47 -8.41 -4.53
CA LEU A 46 -25.14 -7.44 -5.59
C LEU A 46 -25.88 -7.76 -6.88
N ALA A 47 -26.09 -9.05 -7.09
CA ALA A 47 -26.71 -9.54 -8.28
C ALA A 47 -28.16 -9.02 -8.44
N HIS A 48 -28.85 -8.71 -7.35
CA HIS A 48 -30.22 -8.16 -7.37
C HIS A 48 -30.21 -6.66 -7.67
N PHE A 49 -29.30 -5.90 -7.05
CA PHE A 49 -29.10 -4.47 -7.34
C PHE A 49 -28.78 -4.19 -8.81
N PHE A 50 -27.99 -5.08 -9.42
CA PHE A 50 -27.57 -4.93 -10.81
C PHE A 50 -28.50 -5.62 -11.83
N GLY A 51 -29.58 -6.26 -11.37
CA GLY A 51 -30.51 -7.01 -12.23
C GLY A 51 -31.06 -6.16 -13.38
N ASN A 52 -31.61 -4.98 -13.06
CA ASN A 52 -32.19 -4.08 -14.05
C ASN A 52 -31.15 -3.62 -15.09
N LEU A 53 -29.93 -3.26 -14.66
CA LEU A 53 -28.85 -2.87 -15.57
C LEU A 53 -28.47 -3.99 -16.53
N ALA A 54 -28.54 -5.22 -16.07
CA ALA A 54 -28.16 -6.37 -16.86
C ALA A 54 -29.25 -6.77 -17.88
N GLU A 55 -30.53 -6.65 -17.51
CA GLU A 55 -31.66 -6.78 -18.42
C GLU A 55 -31.60 -5.74 -19.53
N GLU A 56 -31.35 -4.47 -19.18
CA GLU A 56 -31.15 -3.38 -20.15
C GLU A 56 -29.93 -3.61 -21.06
N SER A 57 -28.90 -4.30 -20.55
CA SER A 57 -27.71 -4.68 -21.32
C SER A 57 -27.93 -5.88 -22.24
N GLY A 58 -29.11 -6.52 -22.21
CA GLY A 58 -29.46 -7.68 -23.05
C GLY A 58 -28.65 -8.95 -22.76
N GLN A 59 -27.98 -9.04 -21.60
CA GLN A 59 -27.13 -10.17 -21.26
C GLN A 59 -27.90 -11.16 -20.37
N ASN A 60 -27.96 -12.43 -20.78
CA ASN A 60 -28.34 -13.52 -19.86
C ASN A 60 -27.14 -13.89 -18.98
N TRP A 61 -26.80 -13.02 -18.04
CA TRP A 61 -25.54 -13.07 -17.32
C TRP A 61 -25.52 -14.14 -16.22
N ARG A 62 -26.62 -14.33 -15.47
CA ARG A 62 -26.73 -15.37 -14.44
C ARG A 62 -26.91 -16.79 -14.98
N GLY A 63 -27.43 -16.93 -16.21
CA GLY A 63 -27.59 -18.22 -16.88
C GLY A 63 -26.40 -18.64 -17.75
N GLY A 64 -25.58 -17.69 -18.21
CA GLY A 64 -24.52 -17.94 -19.20
C GLY A 64 -23.07 -17.78 -18.72
N THR A 65 -22.81 -16.87 -17.76
CA THR A 65 -21.44 -16.57 -17.32
C THR A 65 -21.13 -17.31 -16.02
N PRO A 66 -19.95 -17.95 -15.86
CA PRO A 66 -19.54 -18.52 -14.57
C PRO A 66 -19.23 -17.41 -13.55
N GLY A 67 -19.54 -17.64 -12.27
CA GLY A 67 -19.29 -16.69 -11.17
C GLY A 67 -18.14 -17.09 -10.25
N LEU A 68 -18.05 -16.46 -9.08
CA LEU A 68 -16.99 -16.67 -8.10
C LEU A 68 -16.91 -18.13 -7.63
N VAL A 69 -18.05 -18.80 -7.40
CA VAL A 69 -18.10 -20.21 -7.01
C VAL A 69 -17.46 -21.10 -8.09
N ASP A 70 -17.76 -20.85 -9.37
CA ASP A 70 -17.15 -21.57 -10.50
C ASP A 70 -15.63 -21.32 -10.59
N LEU A 71 -15.21 -20.07 -10.31
CA LEU A 71 -13.80 -19.69 -10.27
C LEU A 71 -13.04 -20.43 -9.16
N LEU A 72 -13.63 -20.52 -7.96
CA LEU A 72 -13.07 -21.28 -6.84
C LEU A 72 -13.04 -22.78 -7.11
N GLN A 73 -14.06 -23.32 -7.80
CA GLN A 73 -14.03 -24.71 -8.24
C GLN A 73 -12.93 -24.98 -9.28
N THR A 74 -12.61 -24.00 -10.12
CA THR A 74 -11.48 -24.10 -11.06
C THR A 74 -10.17 -24.24 -10.31
N PHE A 75 -9.98 -23.47 -9.23
CA PHE A 75 -8.84 -23.64 -8.32
C PHE A 75 -8.77 -25.03 -7.71
N VAL A 76 -9.89 -25.55 -7.20
CA VAL A 76 -9.94 -26.90 -6.61
C VAL A 76 -9.51 -27.98 -7.61
N ARG A 77 -9.85 -27.83 -8.89
CA ARG A 77 -9.47 -28.77 -9.97
C ARG A 77 -8.03 -28.59 -10.43
N SER A 78 -7.47 -27.39 -10.32
CA SER A 78 -6.17 -27.03 -10.92
C SER A 78 -5.48 -25.92 -10.12
N PRO A 79 -4.99 -26.22 -8.89
CA PRO A 79 -4.47 -25.21 -7.96
C PRO A 79 -3.18 -24.53 -8.45
N GLU A 80 -2.40 -25.22 -9.29
CA GLU A 80 -1.16 -24.71 -9.88
C GLU A 80 -1.39 -23.73 -11.05
N GLN A 81 -2.64 -23.62 -11.55
CA GLN A 81 -2.95 -22.74 -12.67
C GLN A 81 -3.45 -21.37 -12.18
N PRO A 82 -3.08 -20.27 -12.87
CA PRO A 82 -3.66 -18.97 -12.60
C PRO A 82 -5.19 -18.98 -12.70
N LEU A 83 -5.87 -18.28 -11.80
CA LEU A 83 -7.32 -18.14 -11.80
C LEU A 83 -7.79 -17.42 -13.08
N PRO A 84 -8.64 -18.04 -13.92
CA PRO A 84 -9.11 -17.45 -15.18
C PRO A 84 -10.23 -16.43 -14.97
N TRP A 85 -9.99 -15.40 -14.16
CA TRP A 85 -11.00 -14.45 -13.72
C TRP A 85 -11.67 -13.68 -14.86
N ARG A 86 -10.96 -13.42 -15.97
CA ARG A 86 -11.50 -12.64 -17.10
C ARG A 86 -12.75 -13.25 -17.74
N SER A 87 -12.86 -14.57 -17.79
CA SER A 87 -14.04 -15.26 -18.32
C SER A 87 -15.24 -15.27 -17.35
N HIS A 88 -15.07 -14.71 -16.15
CA HIS A 88 -16.09 -14.62 -15.10
C HIS A 88 -16.60 -13.18 -14.93
N VAL A 89 -16.12 -12.24 -15.76
CA VAL A 89 -16.52 -10.83 -15.70
C VAL A 89 -17.71 -10.59 -16.63
N VAL A 90 -18.78 -10.07 -16.04
CA VAL A 90 -19.96 -9.53 -16.73
C VAL A 90 -19.81 -8.02 -16.84
N LYS A 91 -20.02 -7.45 -18.03
CA LYS A 91 -19.99 -6.00 -18.23
C LYS A 91 -21.40 -5.44 -18.33
N LEU A 92 -21.77 -4.57 -17.40
CA LEU A 92 -23.10 -3.99 -17.24
C LEU A 92 -23.07 -2.53 -17.67
N VAL A 93 -24.03 -2.11 -18.50
CA VAL A 93 -24.16 -0.70 -18.91
C VAL A 93 -24.94 0.04 -17.83
N ALA A 94 -24.36 1.09 -17.25
CA ALA A 94 -24.94 1.87 -16.16
C ALA A 94 -25.49 3.23 -16.62
N GLY A 95 -26.07 3.26 -17.84
CA GLY A 95 -26.55 4.49 -18.48
C GLY A 95 -25.44 5.48 -18.87
N SER A 96 -25.78 6.43 -19.75
CA SER A 96 -24.91 7.56 -20.14
C SER A 96 -23.49 7.20 -20.60
N GLY A 97 -23.31 6.03 -21.22
CA GLY A 97 -22.01 5.53 -21.68
C GLY A 97 -21.08 4.96 -20.61
N SER A 98 -21.52 4.90 -19.34
CA SER A 98 -20.77 4.29 -18.24
C SER A 98 -21.01 2.79 -18.14
N SER A 99 -20.04 2.04 -17.62
CA SER A 99 -20.16 0.59 -17.45
C SER A 99 -19.53 0.09 -16.16
N ILE A 100 -20.15 -0.87 -15.51
CA ILE A 100 -19.66 -1.56 -14.32
C ILE A 100 -19.28 -2.98 -14.72
N SER A 101 -18.14 -3.46 -14.25
CA SER A 101 -17.78 -4.87 -14.38
C SER A 101 -18.18 -5.62 -13.11
N LEU A 102 -18.67 -6.85 -13.23
CA LEU A 102 -19.16 -7.66 -12.13
C LEU A 102 -18.62 -9.09 -12.24
N ILE A 103 -18.03 -9.61 -11.16
CA ILE A 103 -17.93 -11.06 -10.90
C ILE A 103 -19.03 -11.37 -9.89
N HIS A 104 -20.08 -12.03 -10.34
CA HIS A 104 -21.20 -12.42 -9.48
C HIS A 104 -20.85 -13.68 -8.68
N ALA A 105 -21.65 -14.00 -7.65
CA ALA A 105 -21.34 -15.10 -6.75
C ALA A 105 -21.33 -16.47 -7.45
N GLY A 106 -22.31 -16.74 -8.31
CA GLY A 106 -22.36 -17.94 -9.14
C GLY A 106 -23.63 -17.98 -9.99
N ARG A 107 -23.77 -19.04 -10.79
CA ARG A 107 -24.93 -19.23 -11.67
C ARG A 107 -26.18 -19.57 -10.88
N ASP A 108 -27.32 -19.13 -11.41
CA ASP A 108 -28.61 -19.58 -10.89
C ASP A 108 -28.81 -21.07 -11.24
N GLY A 109 -29.25 -21.87 -10.28
CA GLY A 109 -29.59 -23.28 -10.51
C GLY A 109 -29.59 -24.13 -9.24
N ASP A 110 -30.22 -25.29 -9.33
CA ASP A 110 -30.42 -26.21 -8.18
C ASP A 110 -29.12 -26.68 -7.54
N LEU A 111 -28.02 -26.65 -8.28
CA LEU A 111 -26.71 -27.10 -7.81
C LEU A 111 -25.95 -26.03 -7.01
N TYR A 112 -26.33 -24.75 -7.07
CA TYR A 112 -25.56 -23.64 -6.49
C TYR A 112 -25.22 -23.88 -5.01
N TYR A 113 -26.22 -24.18 -4.19
CA TYR A 113 -26.01 -24.41 -2.75
C TYR A 113 -25.13 -25.64 -2.47
N SER A 114 -25.28 -26.71 -3.25
CA SER A 114 -24.43 -27.90 -3.12
C SER A 114 -22.97 -27.60 -3.48
N GLN A 115 -22.75 -26.73 -4.46
CA GLN A 115 -21.43 -26.27 -4.86
C GLN A 115 -20.79 -25.39 -3.80
N VAL A 116 -21.54 -24.44 -3.22
CA VAL A 116 -21.06 -23.60 -2.11
C VAL A 116 -20.68 -24.44 -0.90
N GLN A 117 -21.51 -25.42 -0.52
CA GLN A 117 -21.24 -26.33 0.60
C GLN A 117 -20.02 -27.24 0.37
N SER A 118 -19.66 -27.50 -0.90
CA SER A 118 -18.49 -28.31 -1.24
C SER A 118 -17.16 -27.58 -1.12
N LEU A 119 -17.16 -26.26 -0.90
CA LEU A 119 -15.94 -25.46 -0.80
C LEU A 119 -15.30 -25.64 0.59
N ASP A 120 -14.19 -26.37 0.62
CA ASP A 120 -13.31 -26.48 1.79
C ASP A 120 -12.28 -25.35 1.77
N TRP A 121 -12.60 -24.24 2.44
CA TRP A 121 -11.74 -23.06 2.51
C TRP A 121 -10.37 -23.36 3.15
N GLY A 122 -10.34 -24.20 4.19
CA GLY A 122 -9.10 -24.56 4.89
C GLY A 122 -8.18 -25.33 3.96
N GLY A 123 -8.68 -26.42 3.37
CA GLY A 123 -7.91 -27.23 2.41
C GLY A 123 -7.54 -26.47 1.14
N MET A 124 -8.35 -25.52 0.68
CA MET A 124 -7.99 -24.65 -0.44
C MET A 124 -6.85 -23.69 -0.08
N TYR A 125 -6.86 -23.10 1.12
CA TYR A 125 -5.81 -22.18 1.57
C TYR A 125 -4.47 -22.90 1.75
N GLU A 126 -4.49 -24.11 2.32
CA GLU A 126 -3.31 -24.99 2.41
C GLU A 126 -2.71 -25.35 1.04
N LYS A 127 -3.58 -25.47 0.02
CA LYS A 127 -3.18 -25.71 -1.38
C LYS A 127 -2.74 -24.44 -2.13
N GLY A 128 -2.59 -23.31 -1.45
CA GLY A 128 -2.06 -22.08 -2.05
C GLY A 128 -3.11 -21.10 -2.61
N LEU A 129 -4.39 -21.21 -2.23
CA LEU A 129 -5.44 -20.28 -2.68
C LEU A 129 -5.05 -18.82 -2.40
N GLY A 130 -4.45 -18.55 -1.24
CA GLY A 130 -4.01 -17.20 -0.88
C GLY A 130 -3.06 -16.59 -1.92
N GLY A 131 -2.08 -17.36 -2.41
CA GLY A 131 -1.17 -16.90 -3.45
C GLY A 131 -1.85 -16.74 -4.81
N ALA A 132 -2.74 -17.66 -5.18
CA ALA A 132 -3.51 -17.58 -6.42
C ALA A 132 -4.42 -16.34 -6.46
N LEU A 133 -5.07 -16.03 -5.34
CA LEU A 133 -5.89 -14.83 -5.19
C LEU A 133 -5.04 -13.55 -5.23
N GLU A 134 -3.87 -13.51 -4.61
CA GLU A 134 -2.98 -12.34 -4.71
C GLU A 134 -2.52 -12.08 -6.15
N ALA A 135 -2.13 -13.13 -6.87
CA ALA A 135 -1.78 -13.03 -8.29
C ALA A 135 -2.95 -12.52 -9.12
N MET A 136 -4.17 -13.04 -8.88
CA MET A 136 -5.38 -12.57 -9.54
C MET A 136 -5.65 -11.09 -9.23
N PHE A 137 -5.63 -10.68 -7.96
CA PHE A 137 -5.93 -9.31 -7.57
C PHE A 137 -4.85 -8.31 -8.04
N GLU A 138 -3.61 -8.76 -8.22
CA GLU A 138 -2.56 -7.96 -8.85
C GLU A 138 -2.88 -7.64 -10.32
N GLU A 139 -3.47 -8.58 -11.07
CA GLU A 139 -4.00 -8.30 -12.41
C GLU A 139 -5.22 -7.37 -12.35
N LEU A 140 -6.15 -7.59 -11.41
CA LEU A 140 -7.34 -6.75 -11.25
C LEU A 140 -6.96 -5.28 -10.97
N ARG A 141 -5.93 -5.04 -10.14
CA ARG A 141 -5.41 -3.69 -9.83
C ARG A 141 -4.78 -3.00 -11.06
N ARG A 142 -4.46 -3.72 -12.13
CA ARG A 142 -3.96 -3.14 -13.39
C ARG A 142 -5.13 -2.78 -14.32
N ASP A 143 -6.13 -3.66 -14.36
CA ASP A 143 -7.25 -3.55 -15.30
C ASP A 143 -8.37 -2.63 -14.78
N PHE A 144 -8.46 -2.42 -13.47
CA PHE A 144 -9.48 -1.57 -12.83
C PHE A 144 -8.87 -0.50 -11.93
N ASP A 145 -9.56 0.63 -11.81
CA ASP A 145 -9.22 1.70 -10.87
C ASP A 145 -9.74 1.38 -9.47
N PHE A 146 -10.89 0.69 -9.38
CA PHE A 146 -11.50 0.21 -8.16
C PHE A 146 -11.96 -1.24 -8.31
N VAL A 147 -11.56 -2.08 -7.35
CA VAL A 147 -12.11 -3.43 -7.16
C VAL A 147 -12.88 -3.41 -5.85
N LEU A 148 -14.20 -3.47 -5.92
CA LEU A 148 -15.11 -3.39 -4.80
C LEU A 148 -15.62 -4.79 -4.44
N VAL A 149 -15.34 -5.25 -3.23
CA VAL A 149 -15.69 -6.62 -2.78
C VAL A 149 -16.82 -6.54 -1.76
N ASP A 150 -17.93 -7.22 -2.02
CA ASP A 150 -19.02 -7.40 -1.06
C ASP A 150 -18.69 -8.62 -0.18
N ALA A 151 -18.16 -8.38 1.02
CA ALA A 151 -17.78 -9.47 1.92
C ALA A 151 -18.99 -10.06 2.63
N ARG A 152 -18.92 -11.30 3.11
CA ARG A 152 -19.96 -11.87 3.95
C ARG A 152 -20.06 -11.21 5.33
N THR A 153 -21.25 -11.28 5.95
CA THR A 153 -21.45 -10.80 7.33
C THR A 153 -20.83 -11.75 8.37
N GLY A 154 -20.37 -11.20 9.49
CA GLY A 154 -19.96 -11.98 10.66
C GLY A 154 -18.52 -12.50 10.62
N VAL A 155 -18.22 -13.46 11.48
CA VAL A 155 -16.89 -14.09 11.60
C VAL A 155 -16.96 -15.45 10.91
N THR A 156 -16.28 -15.58 9.78
CA THR A 156 -16.17 -16.85 9.04
C THR A 156 -14.71 -17.27 8.92
N ASP A 157 -14.47 -18.56 8.69
CA ASP A 157 -13.13 -19.15 8.64
C ASP A 157 -12.23 -18.53 7.56
N PHE A 158 -12.83 -17.99 6.50
CA PHE A 158 -12.14 -17.35 5.38
C PHE A 158 -12.23 -15.81 5.39
N SER A 159 -12.89 -15.21 6.40
CA SER A 159 -13.08 -13.76 6.47
C SER A 159 -11.76 -12.99 6.41
N GLY A 160 -10.65 -13.54 6.91
CA GLY A 160 -9.32 -12.91 6.86
C GLY A 160 -8.81 -12.62 5.45
N ILE A 161 -9.19 -13.42 4.45
CA ILE A 161 -8.76 -13.21 3.06
C ILE A 161 -9.30 -11.88 2.53
N ILE A 162 -10.61 -11.66 2.63
CA ILE A 162 -11.25 -10.46 2.09
C ILE A 162 -11.24 -9.28 3.06
N THR A 163 -11.07 -9.51 4.36
CA THR A 163 -11.02 -8.40 5.33
C THR A 163 -9.60 -7.90 5.61
N ALA A 164 -8.57 -8.73 5.45
CA ALA A 164 -7.19 -8.39 5.79
C ALA A 164 -6.18 -8.58 4.65
N GLN A 165 -6.23 -9.73 3.96
CA GLN A 165 -5.21 -10.08 2.95
C GLN A 165 -5.38 -9.28 1.64
N LEU A 166 -6.55 -9.30 1.03
CA LEU A 166 -6.77 -8.69 -0.28
C LEU A 166 -6.95 -7.16 -0.29
N PRO A 167 -7.71 -6.54 0.65
CA PRO A 167 -8.04 -5.12 0.55
C PRO A 167 -6.85 -4.18 0.78
N ASP A 168 -6.95 -3.01 0.17
CA ASP A 168 -6.20 -1.80 0.55
C ASP A 168 -7.01 -0.96 1.55
N VAL A 169 -8.33 -0.97 1.39
CA VAL A 169 -9.29 -0.32 2.29
C VAL A 169 -10.34 -1.32 2.74
N LEU A 170 -10.56 -1.40 4.05
CA LEU A 170 -11.70 -2.12 4.64
C LEU A 170 -12.76 -1.09 5.06
N ALA A 171 -13.82 -0.97 4.25
CA ALA A 171 -15.01 -0.18 4.55
C ALA A 171 -15.95 -0.98 5.46
N PHE A 172 -15.80 -0.85 6.78
CA PHE A 172 -16.61 -1.61 7.73
C PHE A 172 -17.84 -0.81 8.17
N MET A 173 -19.00 -1.43 8.02
CA MET A 173 -20.31 -0.82 8.22
C MET A 173 -20.98 -1.33 9.48
N PHE A 174 -21.69 -0.42 10.17
CA PHE A 174 -22.40 -0.75 11.40
C PHE A 174 -23.58 0.19 11.63
N THR A 175 -24.55 -0.28 12.42
CA THR A 175 -25.75 0.45 12.83
C THR A 175 -25.60 0.96 14.27
N ALA A 176 -26.46 1.88 14.70
CA ALA A 176 -26.50 2.43 16.05
C ALA A 176 -27.07 1.44 17.10
N ASN A 177 -26.38 0.31 17.27
CA ASN A 177 -26.58 -0.62 18.38
C ASN A 177 -25.23 -1.21 18.83
N GLU A 178 -25.17 -1.66 20.08
CA GLU A 178 -23.93 -2.10 20.72
C GLU A 178 -23.26 -3.26 19.97
N GLN A 179 -24.04 -4.26 19.59
CA GLN A 179 -23.50 -5.47 18.99
C GLN A 179 -22.91 -5.20 17.60
N SER A 180 -23.59 -4.39 16.79
CA SER A 180 -23.15 -3.98 15.45
C SER A 180 -21.91 -3.10 15.53
N PHE A 181 -21.94 -2.08 16.38
CA PHE A 181 -20.82 -1.14 16.54
C PHE A 181 -19.58 -1.81 17.10
N ASN A 182 -19.67 -2.52 18.23
CA ASN A 182 -18.51 -3.12 18.88
C ASN A 182 -17.97 -4.30 18.05
N GLY A 183 -18.86 -5.15 17.51
CA GLY A 183 -18.44 -6.28 16.69
C GLY A 183 -17.72 -5.87 15.41
N ALA A 184 -18.16 -4.80 14.74
CA ALA A 184 -17.47 -4.29 13.55
C ALA A 184 -16.09 -3.73 13.89
N ARG A 185 -15.94 -3.00 15.00
CA ARG A 185 -14.65 -2.48 15.47
C ARG A 185 -13.66 -3.59 15.82
N ASP A 186 -14.14 -4.62 16.52
CA ASP A 186 -13.27 -5.73 16.92
C ASP A 186 -12.74 -6.49 15.71
N ILE A 187 -13.57 -6.68 14.68
CA ILE A 187 -13.13 -7.30 13.43
C ILE A 187 -12.18 -6.39 12.65
N ALA A 188 -12.45 -5.08 12.58
CA ALA A 188 -11.54 -4.14 11.94
C ALA A 188 -10.14 -4.16 12.58
N ARG A 189 -10.06 -4.21 13.92
CA ARG A 189 -8.78 -4.35 14.64
C ARG A 189 -8.07 -5.67 14.35
N ARG A 190 -8.82 -6.79 14.36
CA ARG A 190 -8.25 -8.11 14.02
C ARG A 190 -7.74 -8.15 12.60
N ALA A 191 -8.47 -7.57 11.65
CA ALA A 191 -8.06 -7.50 10.26
C ALA A 191 -6.77 -6.67 10.08
N ALA A 192 -6.68 -5.50 10.72
CA ALA A 192 -5.46 -4.69 10.69
C ALA A 192 -4.26 -5.41 11.33
N LYS A 193 -4.47 -6.11 12.45
CA LYS A 193 -3.42 -6.94 13.08
C LYS A 193 -2.99 -8.08 12.15
N ALA A 194 -3.94 -8.85 11.64
CA ALA A 194 -3.67 -9.96 10.74
C ALA A 194 -2.89 -9.50 9.50
N ARG A 195 -3.25 -8.34 8.92
CA ARG A 195 -2.52 -7.72 7.80
C ARG A 195 -1.05 -7.46 8.16
N ASN A 196 -0.77 -6.91 9.33
CA ASN A 196 0.59 -6.62 9.76
C ASN A 196 1.42 -7.89 10.04
N ASP A 197 0.75 -9.00 10.37
CA ASP A 197 1.38 -10.29 10.62
C ASP A 197 1.61 -11.11 9.32
N LEU A 198 1.10 -10.65 8.15
CA LEU A 198 1.33 -11.34 6.88
C LEU A 198 2.80 -11.20 6.44
N ALA A 199 3.38 -12.29 5.94
CA ALA A 199 4.75 -12.33 5.41
C ALA A 199 4.95 -11.57 4.07
N ILE A 200 3.95 -10.79 3.63
CA ILE A 200 3.94 -10.06 2.36
C ILE A 200 4.14 -8.56 2.67
N ASP A 201 5.18 -7.95 2.07
CA ASP A 201 5.47 -6.52 2.22
C ASP A 201 4.39 -5.67 1.55
N ARG A 202 3.52 -5.05 2.34
CA ARG A 202 2.41 -4.22 1.86
C ARG A 202 2.10 -3.09 2.83
N ALA A 203 1.56 -2.00 2.30
CA ALA A 203 1.06 -0.91 3.12
C ALA A 203 -0.01 -1.41 4.11
N GLY A 204 -0.06 -0.78 5.28
CA GLY A 204 -1.04 -1.07 6.32
C GLY A 204 -2.48 -0.96 5.78
N LEU A 205 -3.36 -1.80 6.30
CA LEU A 205 -4.77 -1.79 5.93
C LEU A 205 -5.43 -0.50 6.39
N LEU A 206 -5.97 0.29 5.46
CA LEU A 206 -6.74 1.48 5.81
C LEU A 206 -8.16 1.08 6.21
N LEU A 207 -8.62 1.60 7.34
CA LEU A 207 -9.91 1.29 7.93
C LEU A 207 -10.86 2.47 7.72
N LEU A 208 -11.95 2.24 6.98
CA LEU A 208 -12.99 3.23 6.71
C LEU A 208 -14.27 2.86 7.48
N PRO A 209 -14.51 3.43 8.67
CA PRO A 209 -15.77 3.23 9.38
C PRO A 209 -16.92 3.97 8.69
N VAL A 210 -18.02 3.27 8.46
CA VAL A 210 -19.24 3.84 7.85
C VAL A 210 -20.46 3.54 8.73
N PRO A 211 -20.92 4.50 9.56
CA PRO A 211 -22.21 4.38 10.22
C PRO A 211 -23.31 4.32 9.15
N SER A 212 -24.22 3.35 9.25
CA SER A 212 -25.26 3.13 8.24
C SER A 212 -26.63 2.94 8.86
N ARG A 213 -27.67 3.17 8.02
CA ARG A 213 -29.08 3.15 8.43
C ARG A 213 -29.30 3.96 9.72
N PHE A 214 -28.67 5.11 9.80
CA PHE A 214 -28.71 5.95 10.99
C PHE A 214 -29.96 6.82 10.97
N GLU A 215 -30.86 6.60 11.93
CA GLU A 215 -32.02 7.47 12.16
C GLU A 215 -31.60 8.65 13.04
N GLY A 216 -31.68 9.86 12.50
CA GLY A 216 -31.26 11.09 13.18
C GLY A 216 -32.33 12.17 13.29
N GLN A 217 -33.49 11.99 12.66
CA GLN A 217 -34.53 13.00 12.53
C GLN A 217 -35.58 12.87 13.63
N VAL A 218 -35.94 11.65 14.03
CA VAL A 218 -37.02 11.41 15.00
C VAL A 218 -36.56 11.62 16.45
N GLU A 219 -35.41 11.05 16.84
CA GLU A 219 -34.93 11.04 18.24
C GLU A 219 -33.57 11.73 18.39
N HIS A 220 -33.59 13.07 18.39
CA HIS A 220 -32.40 13.91 18.33
C HIS A 220 -31.39 13.66 19.48
N ASN A 221 -31.87 13.46 20.71
CA ASN A 221 -31.01 13.28 21.88
C ASN A 221 -30.25 11.94 21.85
N ILE A 222 -30.92 10.87 21.45
CA ILE A 222 -30.31 9.54 21.29
C ILE A 222 -29.34 9.56 20.11
N ALA A 223 -29.69 10.22 19.01
CA ALA A 223 -28.81 10.37 17.87
C ALA A 223 -27.50 11.11 18.25
N ILE A 224 -27.58 12.17 19.06
CA ILE A 224 -26.39 12.89 19.56
C ILE A 224 -25.52 11.98 20.44
N SER A 225 -26.11 11.21 21.35
CA SER A 225 -25.34 10.33 22.24
C SER A 225 -24.60 9.24 21.46
N TRP A 226 -25.24 8.65 20.45
CA TRP A 226 -24.60 7.68 19.55
C TRP A 226 -23.51 8.31 18.68
N ARG A 227 -23.70 9.55 18.17
CA ARG A 227 -22.65 10.25 17.42
C ARG A 227 -21.40 10.50 18.26
N LYS A 228 -21.57 10.95 19.51
CA LYS A 228 -20.45 11.09 20.46
C LYS A 228 -19.74 9.77 20.71
N LYS A 229 -20.51 8.68 20.85
CA LYS A 229 -19.98 7.33 21.02
C LYS A 229 -19.22 6.84 19.79
N PHE A 230 -19.71 7.13 18.59
CA PHE A 230 -19.00 6.83 17.35
C PHE A 230 -17.70 7.62 17.26
N ALA A 231 -17.74 8.94 17.52
CA ALA A 231 -16.55 9.78 17.45
C ALA A 231 -15.44 9.27 18.39
N SER A 232 -15.77 8.93 19.64
CA SER A 232 -14.77 8.40 20.58
C SER A 232 -14.31 6.99 20.23
N GLY A 233 -15.22 6.11 19.80
CA GLY A 233 -14.88 4.72 19.51
C GLY A 233 -14.16 4.51 18.17
N LEU A 234 -14.20 5.48 17.26
CA LEU A 234 -13.63 5.35 15.92
C LEU A 234 -12.36 6.15 15.70
N GLU A 235 -11.94 6.95 16.69
CA GLU A 235 -10.74 7.80 16.63
C GLU A 235 -9.53 7.05 16.05
N GLU A 236 -9.22 5.86 16.58
CA GLU A 236 -8.09 5.02 16.17
C GLU A 236 -8.09 4.66 14.67
N PHE A 237 -9.26 4.57 14.04
CA PHE A 237 -9.41 4.18 12.64
C PHE A 237 -9.29 5.37 11.68
N PHE A 238 -9.56 6.59 12.16
CA PHE A 238 -9.42 7.82 11.39
C PHE A 238 -7.99 8.36 11.40
N GLN A 239 -7.25 8.17 12.50
CA GLN A 239 -5.91 8.71 12.70
C GLN A 239 -4.91 8.46 11.54
N PRO A 240 -4.88 7.29 10.88
CA PRO A 240 -3.90 7.02 9.83
C PRO A 240 -4.02 7.89 8.57
N TRP A 241 -5.18 8.51 8.33
CA TRP A 241 -5.47 9.22 7.07
C TRP A 241 -6.20 10.57 7.25
N ARG A 242 -6.74 10.86 8.42
CA ARG A 242 -7.37 12.15 8.77
C ARG A 242 -6.33 13.28 8.81
N ALA A 243 -6.63 14.40 8.15
CA ALA A 243 -5.89 15.65 8.34
C ALA A 243 -6.02 16.15 9.79
N ARG A 244 -4.92 16.62 10.38
CA ARG A 244 -4.81 16.93 11.82
C ARG A 244 -5.90 17.91 12.32
N GLU A 245 -6.32 18.82 11.47
CA GLU A 245 -7.29 19.90 11.74
C GLU A 245 -8.75 19.43 11.65
N VAL A 246 -9.01 18.27 11.04
CA VAL A 246 -10.37 17.81 10.74
C VAL A 246 -10.91 16.96 11.87
N SER A 247 -11.94 17.41 12.59
CA SER A 247 -12.46 16.66 13.74
C SER A 247 -13.03 15.28 13.35
N VAL A 248 -12.89 14.28 14.24
CA VAL A 248 -13.50 12.96 14.01
C VAL A 248 -15.03 13.03 14.00
N ASP A 249 -15.62 13.93 14.79
CA ASP A 249 -17.07 14.19 14.73
C ASP A 249 -17.50 14.60 13.31
N THR A 250 -16.76 15.52 12.67
CA THR A 250 -17.02 15.93 11.28
C THR A 250 -17.01 14.72 10.34
N LEU A 251 -16.00 13.86 10.41
CA LEU A 251 -15.90 12.68 9.54
C LEU A 251 -17.02 11.68 9.79
N VAL A 252 -17.34 11.40 11.05
CA VAL A 252 -18.47 10.52 11.41
C VAL A 252 -19.76 11.05 10.79
N ARG A 253 -20.02 12.37 10.85
CA ARG A 253 -21.22 12.96 10.24
C ARG A 253 -21.23 12.81 8.73
N SER A 254 -20.14 13.16 8.06
CA SER A 254 -20.03 13.13 6.59
C SER A 254 -20.09 11.72 6.00
N LEU A 255 -19.66 10.71 6.77
CA LEU A 255 -19.65 9.30 6.36
C LEU A 255 -20.89 8.52 6.82
N THR A 256 -21.79 9.13 7.59
CA THR A 256 -23.00 8.47 8.05
C THR A 256 -24.01 8.34 6.90
N ILE A 257 -24.37 7.12 6.53
CA ILE A 257 -25.48 6.84 5.61
C ILE A 257 -26.80 6.89 6.41
N PRO A 258 -27.71 7.85 6.12
CA PRO A 258 -28.95 7.98 6.86
C PRO A 258 -29.90 6.79 6.58
N TYR A 259 -30.80 6.54 7.52
CA TYR A 259 -31.96 5.68 7.26
C TYR A 259 -33.00 6.46 6.45
N VAL A 260 -33.35 5.94 5.29
CA VAL A 260 -34.42 6.50 4.44
C VAL A 260 -35.39 5.36 4.12
N PRO A 261 -36.66 5.42 4.59
CA PRO A 261 -37.61 4.32 4.44
C PRO A 261 -37.83 3.87 2.98
N PHE A 262 -37.79 4.82 2.03
CA PHE A 262 -37.95 4.53 0.60
C PHE A 262 -36.95 3.46 0.11
N TRP A 263 -35.67 3.57 0.49
CA TRP A 263 -34.60 2.63 0.12
C TRP A 263 -34.59 1.33 0.93
N SER A 264 -35.66 1.04 1.68
CA SER A 264 -35.84 -0.26 2.34
C SER A 264 -36.72 -1.22 1.54
N PHE A 265 -37.28 -0.79 0.40
CA PHE A 265 -38.12 -1.60 -0.47
C PHE A 265 -37.39 -1.92 -1.78
N GLY A 266 -37.17 -3.22 -2.04
CA GLY A 266 -36.47 -3.70 -3.23
C GLY A 266 -34.99 -3.30 -3.29
N GLU A 267 -34.33 -3.70 -4.37
CA GLU A 267 -32.90 -3.49 -4.61
C GLU A 267 -32.64 -2.34 -5.58
N GLY A 268 -33.20 -1.17 -5.27
CA GLY A 268 -33.03 0.05 -6.06
C GLY A 268 -31.63 0.67 -5.94
N LEU A 269 -31.19 1.36 -6.98
CA LEU A 269 -29.92 2.09 -7.04
C LEU A 269 -30.19 3.60 -6.92
N SER A 270 -30.06 4.15 -5.72
CA SER A 270 -30.27 5.58 -5.46
C SER A 270 -29.40 6.48 -6.34
N ALA A 271 -28.18 6.04 -6.66
CA ALA A 271 -27.26 6.74 -7.55
C ALA A 271 -27.74 6.86 -9.00
N LEU A 272 -28.77 6.10 -9.41
CA LEU A 272 -29.42 6.19 -10.73
C LEU A 272 -30.81 6.80 -10.64
N GLU A 273 -31.57 6.42 -9.62
CA GLU A 273 -33.00 6.73 -9.51
C GLU A 273 -33.29 8.07 -8.81
N ASP A 274 -32.39 8.53 -7.93
CA ASP A 274 -32.59 9.77 -7.16
C ASP A 274 -31.69 10.89 -7.66
N ALA A 275 -32.32 11.90 -8.26
CA ALA A 275 -31.66 13.11 -8.74
C ALA A 275 -31.46 14.17 -7.66
N SER A 276 -31.90 13.93 -6.40
CA SER A 276 -31.74 14.89 -5.32
C SER A 276 -30.28 15.03 -4.89
N SER A 277 -29.85 16.29 -4.75
CA SER A 277 -28.52 16.66 -4.26
C SER A 277 -28.56 17.26 -2.85
N ASP A 278 -29.68 17.08 -2.14
CA ASP A 278 -29.88 17.68 -0.81
C ASP A 278 -29.02 16.95 0.25
N ALA A 279 -28.58 17.66 1.28
CA ALA A 279 -27.79 17.11 2.38
C ALA A 279 -28.55 16.05 3.21
N ALA A 280 -29.88 16.04 3.10
CA ALA A 280 -30.74 15.00 3.67
C ALA A 280 -30.86 13.74 2.79
N SER A 281 -30.40 13.79 1.53
CA SER A 281 -30.43 12.65 0.61
C SER A 281 -29.41 11.60 1.01
N ILE A 282 -29.76 10.34 0.80
CA ILE A 282 -28.83 9.21 0.97
C ILE A 282 -27.63 9.34 0.01
N ASN A 283 -27.84 9.95 -1.17
CA ASN A 283 -26.80 10.15 -2.17
C ASN A 283 -25.73 11.13 -1.69
N TYR A 284 -26.06 12.07 -0.80
CA TYR A 284 -25.06 12.98 -0.23
C TYR A 284 -23.95 12.21 0.50
N SER A 285 -24.31 11.23 1.33
CA SER A 285 -23.33 10.39 2.02
C SER A 285 -22.61 9.42 1.08
N LEU A 286 -23.33 8.82 0.13
CA LEU A 286 -22.76 7.86 -0.83
C LEU A 286 -21.75 8.52 -1.77
N GLU A 287 -22.04 9.71 -2.29
CA GLU A 287 -21.10 10.52 -3.07
C GLU A 287 -19.88 10.93 -2.25
N THR A 288 -20.07 11.26 -0.97
CA THR A 288 -18.95 11.60 -0.08
C THR A 288 -18.03 10.39 0.12
N ILE A 289 -18.61 9.21 0.36
CA ILE A 289 -17.85 7.95 0.49
C ILE A 289 -17.12 7.64 -0.83
N ALA A 290 -17.81 7.71 -1.97
CA ALA A 290 -17.20 7.47 -3.29
C ALA A 290 -16.06 8.46 -3.59
N ALA A 291 -16.22 9.75 -3.25
CA ALA A 291 -15.18 10.75 -3.41
C ALA A 291 -14.01 10.49 -2.47
N LEU A 292 -14.27 10.07 -1.23
CA LEU A 292 -13.22 9.71 -0.29
C LEU A 292 -12.42 8.49 -0.77
N LEU A 293 -13.08 7.48 -1.36
CA LEU A 293 -12.41 6.36 -2.03
C LEU A 293 -11.59 6.83 -3.24
N ALA A 294 -12.13 7.75 -4.06
CA ALA A 294 -11.43 8.36 -5.18
C ALA A 294 -10.13 9.08 -4.77
N HIS A 295 -10.18 9.77 -3.63
CA HIS A 295 -9.04 10.44 -2.99
C HIS A 295 -8.18 9.51 -2.11
N ARG A 296 -8.46 8.19 -2.09
CA ARG A 296 -7.75 7.19 -1.28
C ARG A 296 -7.68 7.56 0.21
N LEU A 297 -8.81 8.02 0.75
CA LEU A 297 -8.98 8.54 2.11
C LEU A 297 -8.19 9.82 2.44
N GLY A 298 -7.58 10.46 1.45
CA GLY A 298 -6.90 11.75 1.60
C GLY A 298 -7.85 12.95 1.51
N ASN A 299 -7.25 14.16 1.59
CA ASN A 299 -7.90 15.45 1.37
C ASN A 299 -9.13 15.72 2.28
N THR A 300 -9.10 15.19 3.51
CA THR A 300 -10.23 15.37 4.45
C THR A 300 -10.41 16.82 4.89
N ASN A 301 -9.38 17.66 4.79
CA ASN A 301 -9.46 19.12 4.99
C ASN A 301 -10.41 19.75 3.96
N LEU A 302 -10.25 19.40 2.67
CA LEU A 302 -11.16 19.85 1.62
C LEU A 302 -12.58 19.33 1.85
N LEU A 303 -12.75 18.09 2.30
CA LEU A 303 -14.06 17.55 2.66
C LEU A 303 -14.74 18.38 3.79
N GLN A 304 -13.99 18.76 4.81
CA GLN A 304 -14.53 19.60 5.90
C GLN A 304 -14.87 21.01 5.42
N ASP A 305 -14.01 21.60 4.61
CA ASP A 305 -14.13 23.01 4.22
C ASP A 305 -15.14 23.22 3.09
N ASN A 306 -15.13 22.34 2.08
CA ASN A 306 -16.02 22.39 0.94
C ASN A 306 -16.23 20.98 0.32
N ARG A 307 -17.24 20.28 0.83
CA ARG A 307 -17.62 18.93 0.37
C ARG A 307 -17.97 18.89 -1.12
N ASP A 308 -18.59 19.93 -1.69
CA ASP A 308 -18.97 19.91 -3.10
C ASP A 308 -17.74 20.02 -4.00
N GLU A 309 -16.75 20.82 -3.62
CA GLU A 309 -15.46 20.85 -4.29
C GLU A 309 -14.70 19.53 -4.15
N PHE A 310 -14.74 18.91 -2.96
CA PHE A 310 -14.16 17.60 -2.70
C PHE A 310 -14.72 16.51 -3.64
N VAL A 311 -16.05 16.49 -3.83
CA VAL A 311 -16.71 15.57 -4.76
C VAL A 311 -16.42 15.96 -6.21
N ARG A 312 -16.43 17.26 -6.55
CA ARG A 312 -16.13 17.74 -7.90
C ARG A 312 -14.71 17.36 -8.34
N SER A 313 -13.72 17.50 -7.47
CA SER A 313 -12.33 17.13 -7.79
C SER A 313 -12.17 15.62 -8.01
N ALA A 314 -12.90 14.79 -7.25
CA ALA A 314 -12.95 13.35 -7.48
C ALA A 314 -13.53 12.98 -8.86
N ARG A 315 -14.54 13.72 -9.33
CA ARG A 315 -15.14 13.56 -10.68
C ARG A 315 -14.18 13.95 -11.79
N LEU A 316 -13.56 15.13 -11.66
CA LEU A 316 -12.62 15.65 -12.66
C LEU A 316 -11.39 14.75 -12.80
N THR A 317 -10.95 14.10 -11.73
CA THR A 317 -9.84 13.14 -11.75
C THR A 317 -10.11 11.93 -12.66
N ALA A 318 -11.37 11.49 -12.77
CA ALA A 318 -11.74 10.40 -13.68
C ALA A 318 -11.97 10.89 -15.11
N GLN A 319 -12.66 12.01 -15.30
CA GLN A 319 -12.99 12.58 -16.62
C GLN A 319 -11.79 13.07 -17.41
N SER A 320 -10.76 13.53 -16.70
CA SER A 320 -9.53 13.95 -17.36
C SER A 320 -8.86 12.80 -18.11
N GLY A 321 -9.18 11.52 -17.84
CA GLY A 321 -8.50 10.36 -18.46
C GLY A 321 -6.99 10.33 -18.22
N GLU A 322 -6.49 11.32 -17.48
CA GLU A 322 -5.11 11.71 -17.33
C GLU A 322 -4.74 11.52 -15.87
N ARG A 323 -4.79 10.26 -15.44
CA ARG A 323 -3.76 9.77 -14.51
C ARG A 323 -2.47 9.53 -15.30
N SER A 324 -2.06 10.59 -16.00
CA SER A 324 -0.82 10.66 -16.71
C SER A 324 0.18 11.18 -15.71
N SER A 325 1.33 10.52 -15.62
CA SER A 325 2.57 11.01 -15.03
C SER A 325 3.12 12.29 -15.70
N LEU A 326 2.25 13.09 -16.29
CA LEU A 326 2.49 14.30 -17.07
C LEU A 326 1.66 15.47 -16.57
N SER A 327 0.90 15.31 -15.48
CA SER A 327 0.21 16.44 -14.84
C SER A 327 1.20 17.26 -14.02
N LEU A 328 1.33 18.54 -14.36
CA LEU A 328 2.35 19.45 -13.84
C LEU A 328 1.69 20.73 -13.33
N PHE A 329 1.92 21.08 -12.07
CA PHE A 329 1.49 22.36 -11.50
C PHE A 329 2.64 23.35 -11.49
N ILE A 330 2.48 24.54 -12.07
CA ILE A 330 3.47 25.63 -11.99
C ILE A 330 3.01 26.64 -10.94
N SER A 331 3.69 26.62 -9.79
CA SER A 331 3.57 27.62 -8.74
C SER A 331 4.38 28.86 -9.10
N HIS A 332 3.76 30.03 -9.16
CA HIS A 332 4.42 31.27 -9.55
C HIS A 332 3.92 32.49 -8.76
N SER A 333 4.75 33.54 -8.69
CA SER A 333 4.36 34.83 -8.13
C SER A 333 3.43 35.59 -9.11
N LYS A 334 2.75 36.65 -8.64
CA LYS A 334 1.94 37.50 -9.54
C LYS A 334 2.78 38.16 -10.64
N SER A 335 4.01 38.57 -10.32
CA SER A 335 4.96 39.16 -11.26
C SER A 335 5.44 38.16 -12.32
N ASP A 336 5.46 36.87 -12.00
CA ASP A 336 5.94 35.81 -12.89
C ASP A 336 4.84 35.17 -13.75
N ALA A 337 3.61 35.66 -13.64
CA ALA A 337 2.47 35.13 -14.40
C ALA A 337 2.68 35.12 -15.94
N PRO A 338 3.29 36.14 -16.58
CA PRO A 338 3.57 36.10 -18.02
C PRO A 338 4.50 34.94 -18.41
N TRP A 339 5.57 34.73 -17.63
CA TRP A 339 6.53 33.64 -17.85
C TRP A 339 5.92 32.27 -17.57
N ALA A 340 5.11 32.16 -16.52
CA ALA A 340 4.38 30.93 -16.22
C ALA A 340 3.43 30.54 -17.37
N ARG A 341 2.75 31.51 -18.01
CA ARG A 341 1.87 31.27 -19.17
C ARG A 341 2.63 30.81 -20.41
N LEU A 342 3.80 31.40 -20.68
CA LEU A 342 4.66 30.97 -21.78
C LEU A 342 5.18 29.55 -21.55
N MET A 343 5.69 29.28 -20.35
CA MET A 343 6.17 27.96 -19.94
C MET A 343 5.05 26.91 -20.00
N ALA A 344 3.84 27.26 -19.52
CA ALA A 344 2.69 26.36 -19.61
C ALA A 344 2.33 26.04 -21.06
N SER A 345 2.28 27.05 -21.93
CA SER A 345 1.97 26.84 -23.36
C SER A 345 3.00 25.92 -24.03
N SER A 346 4.28 26.12 -23.71
CA SER A 346 5.42 25.36 -24.25
C SER A 346 5.49 23.93 -23.72
N LEU A 347 5.19 23.71 -22.44
CA LEU A 347 5.12 22.38 -21.84
C LEU A 347 3.85 21.62 -22.25
N THR A 348 2.74 22.33 -22.47
CA THR A 348 1.51 21.75 -23.03
C THR A 348 1.67 21.33 -24.48
N SER A 349 2.38 22.10 -25.31
CA SER A 349 2.68 21.67 -26.69
C SER A 349 3.56 20.41 -26.75
N ARG A 350 4.34 20.16 -25.70
CA ARG A 350 5.13 18.92 -25.51
C ARG A 350 4.31 17.75 -24.96
N GLY A 351 3.06 17.97 -24.57
CA GLY A 351 2.16 16.93 -24.06
C GLY A 351 2.12 16.81 -22.53
N LEU A 352 2.53 17.85 -21.79
CA LEU A 352 2.25 17.94 -20.35
C LEU A 352 0.90 18.62 -20.08
N ASN A 353 0.21 18.16 -19.04
CA ASN A 353 -1.03 18.75 -18.59
C ASN A 353 -0.73 19.77 -17.51
N VAL A 354 -0.53 21.01 -17.95
CA VAL A 354 0.00 22.07 -17.11
C VAL A 354 -1.12 22.88 -16.47
N ARG A 355 -1.03 23.11 -15.16
CA ARG A 355 -1.93 23.98 -14.40
C ARG A 355 -1.12 25.10 -13.74
N LEU A 356 -1.67 26.31 -13.69
CA LEU A 356 -1.01 27.50 -13.15
C LEU A 356 -1.61 27.96 -11.82
N THR A 357 -0.84 28.76 -11.08
CA THR A 357 -1.35 29.55 -9.96
C THR A 357 -2.36 30.60 -10.47
N SER A 358 -3.64 30.27 -10.34
CA SER A 358 -4.85 31.09 -10.55
C SER A 358 -5.27 31.44 -11.99
N ASP A 359 -6.33 30.77 -12.44
CA ASP A 359 -7.47 31.39 -13.16
C ASP A 359 -8.77 31.40 -12.31
N SER A 360 -8.74 30.89 -11.07
CA SER A 360 -9.89 30.88 -10.15
C SER A 360 -9.60 31.70 -8.89
N ALA A 361 -9.42 33.00 -9.04
CA ALA A 361 -9.27 33.90 -7.91
C ALA A 361 -10.64 34.40 -7.40
N THR A 362 -11.29 33.63 -6.52
CA THR A 362 -12.16 34.17 -5.45
C THR A 362 -12.30 33.13 -4.33
N ASN A 363 -11.32 33.02 -3.44
CA ASN A 363 -11.61 32.80 -2.03
C ASN A 363 -10.39 33.18 -1.19
N LYS A 364 -10.65 33.96 -0.13
CA LYS A 364 -9.65 34.52 0.81
C LYS A 364 -8.99 33.47 1.72
N LEU A 365 -9.13 32.17 1.44
CA LEU A 365 -8.55 31.05 2.19
C LEU A 365 -7.99 30.07 1.17
N GLY A 366 -6.67 30.15 0.94
CA GLY A 366 -6.00 29.49 -0.17
C GLY A 366 -5.74 28.02 0.04
N LEU A 367 -6.23 27.20 -0.87
CA LEU A 367 -5.64 25.92 -1.31
C LEU A 367 -6.09 25.72 -2.77
N SER A 368 -5.17 25.41 -3.69
CA SER A 368 -5.50 25.22 -5.10
C SER A 368 -5.78 23.74 -5.37
N PRO A 369 -7.01 23.33 -5.76
CA PRO A 369 -7.31 21.97 -6.22
C PRO A 369 -6.38 21.50 -7.35
N ALA A 370 -5.75 22.44 -8.05
CA ALA A 370 -4.79 22.17 -9.11
C ALA A 370 -3.52 21.45 -8.62
N ILE A 371 -3.10 21.62 -7.36
CA ILE A 371 -1.94 20.91 -6.79
C ILE A 371 -2.28 19.44 -6.59
N GLU A 372 -3.49 19.15 -6.10
CA GLU A 372 -3.96 17.78 -5.83
C GLU A 372 -4.11 16.97 -7.13
N LEU A 373 -4.55 17.64 -8.20
CA LEU A 373 -4.71 17.06 -9.53
C LEU A 373 -3.39 16.94 -10.30
N SER A 374 -2.26 17.39 -9.74
CA SER A 374 -0.97 17.40 -10.41
C SER A 374 0.04 16.48 -9.72
N GLN A 375 0.70 15.63 -10.51
CA GLN A 375 1.69 14.68 -10.02
C GLN A 375 3.05 15.34 -9.80
N HIS A 376 3.38 16.34 -10.60
CA HIS A 376 4.64 17.07 -10.53
C HIS A 376 4.38 18.56 -10.27
N MET A 377 5.37 19.25 -9.71
CA MET A 377 5.31 20.68 -9.40
C MET A 377 6.56 21.40 -9.94
N VAL A 378 6.36 22.54 -10.60
CA VAL A 378 7.39 23.54 -10.88
C VAL A 378 7.19 24.70 -9.93
N VAL A 379 8.28 25.19 -9.34
CA VAL A 379 8.28 26.45 -8.58
C VAL A 379 9.04 27.49 -9.39
N LEU A 380 8.33 28.45 -9.96
CA LEU A 380 8.92 29.52 -10.77
C LEU A 380 9.28 30.73 -9.91
N LEU A 381 10.56 31.09 -9.93
CA LEU A 381 11.14 32.28 -9.31
C LEU A 381 11.77 33.15 -10.42
N GLY A 382 10.96 34.00 -11.05
CA GLY A 382 11.38 34.80 -12.20
C GLY A 382 11.93 36.18 -11.79
N HIS A 383 11.06 37.05 -11.30
CA HIS A 383 11.37 38.46 -11.01
C HIS A 383 11.27 38.78 -9.51
N SER A 384 10.67 37.88 -8.73
CA SER A 384 10.69 37.97 -7.27
C SER A 384 11.81 37.09 -6.71
N SER A 385 12.80 37.70 -6.07
CA SER A 385 13.85 36.99 -5.33
C SER A 385 13.34 36.29 -4.05
N GLN A 386 12.02 36.30 -3.81
CA GLN A 386 11.38 35.74 -2.62
C GLN A 386 10.14 34.93 -3.04
N ILE A 387 9.97 33.76 -2.40
CA ILE A 387 8.73 32.99 -2.44
C ILE A 387 7.63 33.81 -1.75
N SER A 388 6.51 34.03 -2.43
CA SER A 388 5.35 34.66 -1.80
C SER A 388 4.71 33.75 -0.75
N ASN A 389 4.03 34.33 0.25
CA ASN A 389 3.32 33.56 1.29
C ASN A 389 2.36 32.49 0.70
N TRP A 390 1.82 32.75 -0.49
CA TRP A 390 0.98 31.79 -1.20
C TRP A 390 1.79 30.64 -1.78
N GLN A 391 2.86 30.93 -2.53
CA GLN A 391 3.74 29.89 -3.08
C GLN A 391 4.34 29.02 -1.97
N ASP A 392 4.66 29.61 -0.82
CA ASP A 392 5.16 28.90 0.36
C ASP A 392 4.16 27.86 0.89
N GLU A 393 2.86 28.18 0.89
CA GLU A 393 1.81 27.24 1.27
C GLU A 393 1.59 26.15 0.21
N GLU A 394 1.63 26.49 -1.08
CA GLU A 394 1.57 25.52 -2.18
C GLU A 394 2.73 24.52 -2.12
N ILE A 395 3.95 25.00 -1.84
CA ILE A 395 5.15 24.17 -1.69
C ILE A 395 5.00 23.23 -0.49
N ARG A 396 4.57 23.74 0.67
CA ARG A 396 4.32 22.90 1.86
C ARG A 396 3.25 21.84 1.62
N GLN A 397 2.19 22.18 0.89
CA GLN A 397 1.14 21.22 0.55
C GLN A 397 1.69 20.09 -0.33
N PHE A 398 2.43 20.43 -1.39
CA PHE A 398 3.01 19.44 -2.29
C PHE A 398 4.05 18.55 -1.58
N GLN A 399 4.90 19.15 -0.71
CA GLN A 399 5.87 18.42 0.10
C GLN A 399 5.22 17.43 1.09
N ARG A 400 4.07 17.77 1.68
CA ARG A 400 3.30 16.82 2.51
C ARG A 400 2.82 15.61 1.70
N GLN A 401 2.45 15.82 0.43
CA GLN A 401 2.00 14.74 -0.46
C GLN A 401 3.15 13.86 -0.98
N LEU A 402 4.35 14.44 -1.18
CA LEU A 402 5.56 13.70 -1.59
C LEU A 402 5.89 12.53 -0.65
N HIS A 403 5.68 12.70 0.65
CA HIS A 403 5.98 11.67 1.65
C HIS A 403 4.92 10.55 1.73
N ASN A 404 3.71 10.80 1.21
CA ASN A 404 2.56 9.90 1.37
C ASN A 404 2.11 9.24 0.04
N SER A 405 2.80 9.51 -1.08
CA SER A 405 2.40 9.02 -2.40
C SER A 405 3.16 7.75 -2.81
N SER A 406 2.43 6.77 -3.35
CA SER A 406 2.99 5.54 -3.94
C SER A 406 3.51 5.74 -5.38
N GLU A 407 3.27 6.89 -6.00
CA GLU A 407 3.74 7.24 -7.33
C GLU A 407 4.82 8.33 -7.25
N PRO A 408 5.85 8.30 -8.12
CA PRO A 408 6.92 9.29 -8.08
C PRO A 408 6.37 10.68 -8.41
N ARG A 409 6.49 11.58 -7.44
CA ARG A 409 6.20 13.02 -7.57
C ARG A 409 7.53 13.79 -7.57
N VAL A 410 7.60 14.90 -8.29
CA VAL A 410 8.83 15.70 -8.41
C VAL A 410 8.51 17.17 -8.24
N LEU A 411 9.34 17.87 -7.46
CA LEU A 411 9.36 19.32 -7.35
C LEU A 411 10.59 19.85 -8.09
N ILE A 412 10.39 20.73 -9.08
CA ILE A 412 11.44 21.30 -9.94
C ILE A 412 11.46 22.82 -9.75
N PRO A 413 12.43 23.37 -9.01
CA PRO A 413 12.61 24.82 -8.97
C PRO A 413 13.13 25.35 -10.32
N VAL A 414 12.57 26.45 -10.80
CA VAL A 414 13.05 27.19 -11.96
C VAL A 414 13.35 28.62 -11.51
N VAL A 415 14.60 29.02 -11.64
CA VAL A 415 15.14 30.22 -11.00
C VAL A 415 15.78 31.11 -12.07
N SER A 416 15.32 32.35 -12.17
CA SER A 416 15.94 33.37 -13.03
C SER A 416 17.37 33.70 -12.61
N ASP A 417 18.17 34.18 -13.56
CA ASP A 417 19.53 34.64 -13.33
C ASP A 417 19.59 35.82 -12.34
N ASP A 418 18.52 36.63 -12.25
CA ASP A 418 18.43 37.79 -11.36
C ASP A 418 18.17 37.42 -9.88
N VAL A 419 17.90 36.14 -9.57
CA VAL A 419 17.65 35.68 -8.20
C VAL A 419 18.98 35.40 -7.49
N ALA A 420 19.33 36.26 -6.53
CA ALA A 420 20.60 36.22 -5.80
C ALA A 420 20.82 34.93 -4.97
N SER A 421 19.75 34.36 -4.40
CA SER A 421 19.82 33.10 -3.65
C SER A 421 18.51 32.32 -3.72
N VAL A 422 18.62 31.00 -3.76
CA VAL A 422 17.46 30.10 -3.75
C VAL A 422 16.91 30.03 -2.31
N PRO A 423 15.59 30.21 -2.10
CA PRO A 423 15.00 30.12 -0.77
C PRO A 423 15.17 28.74 -0.13
N TRP A 424 15.37 28.72 1.20
CA TRP A 424 15.68 27.51 1.95
C TRP A 424 14.63 26.39 1.79
N GLN A 425 13.35 26.74 1.58
CA GLN A 425 12.27 25.77 1.40
C GLN A 425 12.47 24.84 0.19
N ILE A 426 13.24 25.30 -0.80
CA ILE A 426 13.51 24.56 -2.04
C ILE A 426 15.00 24.41 -2.34
N GLU A 427 15.89 24.82 -1.43
CA GLU A 427 17.35 24.80 -1.64
C GLU A 427 17.92 23.39 -1.82
N GLN A 428 17.26 22.39 -1.23
CA GLN A 428 17.62 20.97 -1.34
C GLN A 428 17.33 20.35 -2.71
N TYR A 429 16.53 21.02 -3.57
CA TYR A 429 16.16 20.52 -4.88
C TYR A 429 17.08 21.08 -5.97
N GLN A 430 17.44 20.24 -6.94
CA GLN A 430 18.21 20.68 -8.10
C GLN A 430 17.38 21.63 -8.95
N TYR A 431 17.76 22.91 -9.03
CA TYR A 431 17.04 23.92 -9.78
C TYR A 431 17.49 23.99 -11.25
N LEU A 432 16.63 24.56 -12.10
CA LEU A 432 16.91 24.95 -13.48
C LEU A 432 17.09 26.47 -13.54
N ARG A 433 18.03 26.94 -14.36
CA ARG A 433 18.22 28.37 -14.61
C ARG A 433 17.33 28.83 -15.76
N LEU A 434 16.51 29.84 -15.51
CA LEU A 434 15.71 30.50 -16.52
C LEU A 434 16.58 31.57 -17.18
N ASP A 435 17.13 31.23 -18.35
CA ASP A 435 17.86 32.14 -19.23
C ASP A 435 16.91 32.72 -20.30
N GLN A 436 17.45 33.37 -21.35
CA GLN A 436 16.64 33.91 -22.45
C GLN A 436 15.96 32.83 -23.31
N ASP A 437 16.30 31.54 -23.14
CA ASP A 437 15.75 30.43 -23.90
C ASP A 437 14.81 29.56 -23.04
N ILE A 438 13.57 30.03 -22.95
CA ILE A 438 12.50 29.32 -22.22
C ILE A 438 12.24 27.91 -22.76
N GLU A 439 12.50 27.67 -24.06
CA GLU A 439 12.25 26.38 -24.70
C GLU A 439 13.23 25.32 -24.20
N ARG A 440 14.52 25.68 -24.05
CA ARG A 440 15.54 24.82 -23.44
C ARG A 440 15.15 24.40 -22.02
N VAL A 441 14.65 25.34 -21.22
CA VAL A 441 14.18 25.07 -19.85
C VAL A 441 12.96 24.15 -19.86
N CYS A 442 12.02 24.37 -20.79
CA CYS A 442 10.85 23.51 -20.94
C CYS A 442 11.23 22.09 -21.37
N ASP A 443 12.22 21.91 -22.25
CA ASP A 443 12.75 20.59 -22.62
C ASP A 443 13.33 19.86 -21.40
N GLU A 444 14.11 20.55 -20.55
CA GLU A 444 14.67 19.94 -19.34
C GLU A 444 13.60 19.58 -18.31
N ILE A 445 12.57 20.42 -18.12
CA ILE A 445 11.41 20.12 -17.27
C ILE A 445 10.69 18.88 -17.82
N PHE A 446 10.43 18.85 -19.11
CA PHE A 446 9.77 17.75 -19.80
C PHE A 446 10.51 16.43 -19.61
N GLU A 447 11.84 16.42 -19.82
CA GLU A 447 12.71 15.26 -19.62
C GLU A 447 12.76 14.79 -18.16
N ARG A 448 12.78 15.73 -17.21
CA ARG A 448 12.71 15.39 -15.78
C ARG A 448 11.38 14.74 -15.43
N VAL A 449 10.26 15.28 -15.90
CA VAL A 449 8.92 14.70 -15.69
C VAL A 449 8.78 13.34 -16.40
N HIS A 450 9.24 13.22 -17.64
CA HIS A 450 9.17 12.00 -18.44
C HIS A 450 10.06 10.86 -17.93
N ARG A 451 11.20 11.16 -17.30
CA ARG A 451 12.01 10.13 -16.62
C ARG A 451 11.23 9.35 -15.56
N TYR A 452 10.18 9.96 -14.98
CA TYR A 452 9.28 9.30 -14.03
C TYR A 452 7.99 8.76 -14.68
N ARG A 453 7.76 8.98 -15.99
CA ARG A 453 6.63 8.44 -16.78
C ARG A 453 6.86 7.03 -17.27
N LEU A 454 8.11 6.68 -17.58
CA LEU A 454 8.37 5.33 -18.04
C LEU A 454 7.91 4.39 -16.91
N PRO A 455 6.92 3.49 -17.13
CA PRO A 455 7.02 2.23 -16.43
C PRO A 455 8.46 1.79 -16.63
N VAL A 456 9.09 1.22 -15.62
CA VAL A 456 10.30 0.45 -15.84
C VAL A 456 9.94 -0.65 -16.87
N ARG A 457 10.04 -0.28 -18.14
CA ARG A 457 10.00 -1.01 -19.40
C ARG A 457 11.31 -0.64 -20.12
N GLY A 458 12.42 -0.71 -19.41
CA GLY A 458 13.18 -1.94 -19.54
C GLY A 458 12.69 -2.82 -18.40
N VAL A 459 12.72 -4.14 -18.46
CA VAL A 459 13.98 -4.79 -18.08
C VAL A 459 14.97 -3.71 -17.63
N ARG A 460 14.90 -3.23 -16.36
CA ARG A 460 16.16 -2.82 -15.70
C ARG A 460 17.09 -3.90 -16.17
N SER A 461 18.16 -3.57 -16.91
CA SER A 461 19.11 -4.60 -17.29
C SER A 461 19.61 -5.08 -15.96
N ARG A 462 18.94 -6.08 -15.40
CA ARG A 462 19.35 -6.75 -14.20
C ARG A 462 20.64 -7.32 -14.68
N ARG A 463 21.71 -6.74 -14.15
CA ARG A 463 23.01 -7.24 -14.50
C ARG A 463 23.15 -8.45 -13.63
N THR A 464 23.31 -9.57 -14.29
CA THR A 464 23.74 -10.80 -13.67
C THR A 464 25.09 -10.50 -13.01
N LEU A 465 25.07 -10.36 -11.69
CA LEU A 465 26.26 -10.30 -10.84
C LEU A 465 26.62 -11.73 -10.50
N THR A 466 27.74 -12.19 -11.03
CA THR A 466 28.29 -13.51 -10.73
C THR A 466 29.27 -13.39 -9.59
N VAL A 467 29.01 -14.07 -8.47
CA VAL A 467 29.89 -14.13 -7.31
C VAL A 467 30.51 -15.52 -7.25
N ASN A 468 31.79 -15.61 -7.58
CA ASN A 468 32.59 -16.82 -7.45
C ASN A 468 33.19 -16.86 -6.05
N VAL A 469 32.81 -17.86 -5.27
CA VAL A 469 33.27 -18.07 -3.90
C VAL A 469 34.16 -19.29 -3.84
N SER A 470 35.35 -19.12 -3.27
CA SER A 470 36.33 -20.18 -3.11
C SER A 470 36.98 -20.16 -1.74
N SER A 471 37.62 -21.25 -1.34
CA SER A 471 38.49 -21.28 -0.16
C SER A 471 39.86 -20.72 -0.50
N TYR A 472 40.70 -20.49 0.52
CA TYR A 472 42.11 -20.09 0.33
C TYR A 472 42.94 -21.05 -0.54
N ALA A 473 42.51 -22.30 -0.70
CA ALA A 473 43.14 -23.28 -1.57
C ALA A 473 42.60 -23.23 -3.02
N ASN A 474 41.87 -22.18 -3.40
CA ASN A 474 41.16 -22.02 -4.67
C ASN A 474 40.15 -23.15 -4.96
N MET A 475 39.66 -23.84 -3.93
CA MET A 475 38.58 -24.83 -4.09
C MET A 475 37.23 -24.12 -4.11
N PRO A 476 36.34 -24.41 -5.08
CA PRO A 476 35.01 -23.80 -5.14
C PRO A 476 34.16 -24.19 -3.93
N LEU A 477 33.41 -23.23 -3.39
CA LEU A 477 32.60 -23.42 -2.18
C LEU A 477 31.10 -23.43 -2.48
N PRO A 478 30.41 -24.58 -2.46
CA PRO A 478 28.96 -24.65 -2.55
C PRO A 478 28.27 -24.25 -1.25
N GLY A 479 27.00 -23.82 -1.35
CA GLY A 479 26.16 -23.58 -0.17
C GLY A 479 26.43 -22.26 0.55
N VAL A 480 27.22 -21.35 -0.04
CA VAL A 480 27.46 -20.02 0.51
C VAL A 480 26.26 -19.14 0.19
N THR A 481 25.61 -18.59 1.22
CA THR A 481 24.55 -17.59 1.07
C THR A 481 25.19 -16.26 0.69
N VAL A 482 24.76 -15.69 -0.43
CA VAL A 482 25.20 -14.39 -0.94
C VAL A 482 23.99 -13.46 -0.98
N SER A 483 24.03 -12.40 -0.18
CA SER A 483 22.93 -11.42 -0.06
C SER A 483 23.38 -10.05 -0.54
N ALA A 484 22.67 -9.45 -1.50
CA ALA A 484 22.87 -8.07 -1.93
C ALA A 484 21.87 -7.14 -1.22
N ILE A 485 22.39 -6.20 -0.42
CA ILE A 485 21.60 -5.26 0.38
C ILE A 485 21.68 -3.86 -0.25
N SER A 486 20.55 -3.34 -0.73
CA SER A 486 20.46 -1.97 -1.24
C SER A 486 20.26 -0.95 -0.12
N ARG A 487 20.70 0.29 -0.33
CA ARG A 487 20.52 1.40 0.65
C ARG A 487 19.07 1.76 1.00
N ASN A 488 18.09 1.34 0.22
CA ASN A 488 16.67 1.50 0.54
C ASN A 488 16.10 0.31 1.35
N GLY A 489 16.94 -0.64 1.78
CA GLY A 489 16.56 -1.78 2.60
C GLY A 489 16.05 -3.01 1.83
N THR A 490 16.06 -3.00 0.48
CA THR A 490 15.71 -4.18 -0.32
C THR A 490 16.84 -5.20 -0.36
N VAL A 491 16.48 -6.49 -0.43
CA VAL A 491 17.42 -7.61 -0.36
C VAL A 491 17.22 -8.57 -1.53
N LEU A 492 18.33 -9.11 -2.05
CA LEU A 492 18.35 -10.20 -3.02
C LEU A 492 19.29 -11.30 -2.52
N ASP A 493 18.85 -12.54 -2.51
CA ASP A 493 19.63 -13.68 -2.03
C ASP A 493 19.91 -14.69 -3.15
N ALA A 494 21.08 -15.31 -3.09
CA ALA A 494 21.48 -16.44 -3.91
C ALA A 494 22.32 -17.39 -3.07
N VAL A 495 22.42 -18.65 -3.50
CA VAL A 495 23.28 -19.66 -2.88
C VAL A 495 24.26 -20.15 -3.92
N SER A 496 25.54 -20.30 -3.55
CA SER A 496 26.55 -20.80 -4.47
C SER A 496 26.33 -22.28 -4.82
N ASP A 497 26.51 -22.61 -6.10
CA ASP A 497 26.38 -23.97 -6.60
C ASP A 497 27.65 -24.83 -6.35
N ARG A 498 27.68 -26.06 -6.89
CA ARG A 498 28.85 -26.97 -6.78
C ARG A 498 30.15 -26.43 -7.37
N SER A 499 30.07 -25.43 -8.23
CA SER A 499 31.23 -24.74 -8.81
C SER A 499 31.60 -23.48 -8.04
N GLY A 500 30.94 -23.20 -6.90
CA GLY A 500 31.19 -22.04 -6.07
C GLY A 500 30.56 -20.76 -6.62
N ILE A 501 29.63 -20.86 -7.57
CA ILE A 501 29.08 -19.70 -8.26
C ILE A 501 27.68 -19.39 -7.72
N ALA A 502 27.49 -18.16 -7.24
CA ALA A 502 26.19 -17.58 -6.92
C ALA A 502 25.87 -16.47 -7.91
N THR A 503 24.62 -16.40 -8.38
CA THR A 503 24.21 -15.42 -9.38
C THR A 503 23.06 -14.57 -8.86
N LEU A 504 23.23 -13.25 -8.87
CA LEU A 504 22.26 -12.28 -8.39
C LEU A 504 21.87 -11.32 -9.52
N GLU A 505 20.58 -11.04 -9.63
CA GLU A 505 20.04 -10.15 -10.65
C GLU A 505 19.88 -8.74 -10.07
N VAL A 506 20.98 -7.97 -10.07
CA VAL A 506 21.07 -6.68 -9.38
C VAL A 506 20.78 -5.48 -10.29
N ASP A 507 20.29 -4.40 -9.68
CA ASP A 507 20.06 -3.13 -10.37
C ASP A 507 21.38 -2.35 -10.55
N PRO A 508 21.81 -2.05 -11.78
CA PRO A 508 23.10 -1.41 -12.04
C PRO A 508 23.19 0.04 -11.54
N ASP A 509 22.07 0.72 -11.31
CA ASP A 509 22.11 2.12 -10.85
C ASP A 509 22.11 2.25 -9.32
N ARG A 510 22.20 1.12 -8.59
CA ARG A 510 22.15 1.07 -7.13
C ARG A 510 23.45 0.53 -6.53
N LEU A 511 23.86 1.17 -5.43
CA LEU A 511 24.91 0.63 -4.57
C LEU A 511 24.34 -0.49 -3.71
N HIS A 512 25.04 -1.62 -3.69
CA HIS A 512 24.71 -2.78 -2.87
C HIS A 512 25.89 -3.12 -1.95
N ALA A 513 25.60 -3.48 -0.71
CA ALA A 513 26.52 -4.24 0.13
C ALA A 513 26.32 -5.73 -0.14
N ILE A 514 27.38 -6.47 -0.43
CA ILE A 514 27.32 -7.92 -0.65
C ILE A 514 27.77 -8.62 0.63
N LEU A 515 26.87 -9.43 1.20
CA LEU A 515 27.11 -10.23 2.40
C LEU A 515 27.31 -11.68 2.00
N LEU A 516 28.30 -12.33 2.59
CA LEU A 516 28.56 -13.76 2.42
C LEU A 516 28.47 -14.45 3.77
N ALA A 517 27.72 -15.54 3.81
CA ALA A 517 27.59 -16.39 4.98
C ALA A 517 27.65 -17.87 4.61
N HIS A 518 28.30 -18.66 5.45
CA HIS A 518 28.32 -20.12 5.36
C HIS A 518 28.48 -20.74 6.75
N PRO A 519 27.81 -21.86 7.08
CA PRO A 519 27.91 -22.51 8.39
C PRO A 519 29.30 -23.02 8.84
N GLN A 520 30.35 -22.82 8.04
CA GLN A 520 31.72 -23.32 8.27
C GLN A 520 32.79 -22.29 7.88
N TYR A 521 32.39 -21.05 7.57
CA TYR A 521 33.30 -19.99 7.16
C TYR A 521 32.93 -18.69 7.85
N TYR A 522 33.91 -17.81 8.02
CA TYR A 522 33.67 -16.47 8.53
C TYR A 522 32.79 -15.65 7.58
N ALA A 523 31.99 -14.77 8.18
CA ALA A 523 31.23 -13.75 7.49
C ALA A 523 32.15 -12.83 6.68
N GLN A 524 31.73 -12.43 5.48
CA GLN A 524 32.43 -11.42 4.70
C GLN A 524 31.46 -10.38 4.17
N VAL A 525 31.87 -9.11 4.22
CA VAL A 525 31.10 -7.96 3.72
C VAL A 525 31.93 -7.26 2.65
N VAL A 526 31.30 -6.96 1.51
CA VAL A 526 31.86 -6.10 0.47
C VAL A 526 30.96 -4.87 0.34
N ASP A 527 31.45 -3.73 0.81
CA ASP A 527 30.69 -2.47 0.80
C ASP A 527 30.80 -1.72 -0.53
N ASP A 528 29.77 -0.92 -0.82
CA ASP A 528 29.72 0.10 -1.88
C ASP A 528 30.17 -0.39 -3.27
N LEU A 529 29.71 -1.59 -3.67
CA LEU A 529 29.97 -2.09 -5.02
C LEU A 529 29.27 -1.19 -6.06
N ARG A 530 30.06 -0.45 -6.85
CA ARG A 530 29.57 0.26 -8.03
C ARG A 530 29.34 -0.74 -9.15
N SER A 531 28.16 -0.74 -9.75
CA SER A 531 27.66 -1.78 -10.67
C SER A 531 28.29 -1.84 -12.07
N GLY A 532 29.59 -1.52 -12.17
CA GLY A 532 30.42 -1.79 -13.33
C GLY A 532 31.13 -3.16 -13.30
N GLN A 533 31.16 -3.84 -12.16
CA GLN A 533 31.75 -5.18 -12.02
C GLN A 533 30.66 -6.25 -12.11
N ASN A 534 30.66 -7.03 -13.19
CA ASN A 534 29.70 -8.13 -13.39
C ASN A 534 30.15 -9.45 -12.74
N GLU A 535 31.40 -9.51 -12.29
CA GLU A 535 31.99 -10.70 -11.68
C GLU A 535 32.76 -10.29 -10.42
N LEU A 536 32.46 -10.95 -9.31
CA LEU A 536 33.20 -10.88 -8.06
C LEU A 536 33.87 -12.22 -7.81
N ARG A 537 35.11 -12.18 -7.36
CA ARG A 537 35.85 -13.37 -6.90
C ARG A 537 36.22 -13.14 -5.46
N LEU A 538 35.62 -13.93 -4.58
CA LEU A 538 35.73 -13.79 -3.15
C LEU A 538 36.27 -15.08 -2.55
N VAL A 539 37.14 -14.92 -1.56
CA VAL A 539 37.79 -16.03 -0.87
C VAL A 539 37.30 -16.01 0.57
N LEU A 540 36.59 -17.06 0.99
CA LEU A 540 36.14 -17.20 2.36
C LEU A 540 37.16 -17.94 3.22
N GLN A 541 37.31 -17.45 4.45
CA GLN A 541 38.16 -18.09 5.45
C GLN A 541 37.39 -19.19 6.17
N HIS A 542 37.90 -20.41 6.12
CA HIS A 542 37.31 -21.54 6.84
C HIS A 542 37.37 -21.31 8.36
N ARG A 543 36.32 -21.74 9.05
CA ARG A 543 36.16 -21.67 10.49
C ARG A 543 35.81 -23.06 11.02
N CYS A 544 36.57 -23.56 11.99
CA CYS A 544 36.42 -24.94 12.49
C CYS A 544 35.48 -25.07 13.69
N ASP A 545 35.17 -23.97 14.37
CA ASP A 545 34.37 -23.90 15.60
C ASP A 545 32.98 -23.27 15.39
N GLY A 546 32.58 -23.04 14.13
CA GLY A 546 31.33 -22.40 13.79
C GLY A 546 31.32 -21.82 12.39
N GLY A 547 30.48 -20.83 12.16
CA GLY A 547 30.28 -20.26 10.84
C GLY A 547 29.64 -18.89 10.88
N SER A 548 28.97 -18.55 9.80
CA SER A 548 28.29 -17.28 9.62
C SER A 548 26.89 -17.48 9.07
N LEU A 549 26.02 -16.50 9.34
CA LEU A 549 24.61 -16.53 8.99
C LEU A 549 24.12 -15.12 8.63
N VAL A 550 23.40 -15.00 7.50
CA VAL A 550 22.59 -13.81 7.19
C VAL A 550 21.16 -14.05 7.68
N VAL A 551 20.60 -13.03 8.32
CA VAL A 551 19.25 -13.03 8.89
C VAL A 551 18.47 -11.81 8.41
N HIS A 552 17.23 -12.02 7.97
CA HIS A 552 16.29 -10.93 7.66
C HIS A 552 15.18 -10.92 8.71
N GLN A 553 15.26 -10.00 9.67
CA GLN A 553 14.42 -9.91 10.88
C GLN A 553 14.64 -11.03 11.90
N THR A 554 14.26 -12.27 11.62
CA THR A 554 14.37 -13.38 12.59
C THR A 554 15.33 -14.47 12.12
N GLY A 555 16.25 -14.88 12.99
CA GLY A 555 17.35 -15.78 12.67
C GLY A 555 17.46 -16.96 13.63
N TYR A 556 18.03 -18.04 13.11
CA TYR A 556 18.25 -19.30 13.82
C TYR A 556 19.70 -19.73 13.60
N ILE A 557 20.50 -19.74 14.65
CA ILE A 557 21.88 -20.24 14.57
C ILE A 557 21.83 -21.77 14.49
N PRO A 558 22.42 -22.40 13.47
CA PRO A 558 22.48 -23.87 13.39
C PRO A 558 23.11 -24.46 14.65
N GLY A 559 22.38 -25.37 15.31
CA GLY A 559 22.81 -26.03 16.54
C GLY A 559 22.44 -25.30 17.84
N LEU A 560 21.73 -24.17 17.78
CA LEU A 560 21.21 -23.45 18.95
C LEU A 560 19.66 -23.44 18.93
N GLU A 561 19.02 -23.93 20.00
CA GLU A 561 17.56 -24.03 20.08
C GLU A 561 16.88 -22.71 20.51
N GLY A 562 16.56 -21.88 19.53
CA GLY A 562 15.72 -20.70 19.73
C GLY A 562 15.85 -19.73 18.57
N ARG A 563 15.27 -18.55 18.72
CA ARG A 563 15.30 -17.51 17.67
C ARG A 563 15.88 -16.21 18.17
N LEU A 564 16.57 -15.53 17.26
CA LEU A 564 17.19 -14.21 17.45
C LEU A 564 16.46 -13.19 16.57
N ASN A 565 16.20 -12.00 17.10
CA ASN A 565 15.61 -10.88 16.37
C ASN A 565 16.43 -9.60 16.61
N PRO A 566 17.54 -9.43 15.86
CA PRO A 566 18.36 -8.22 15.91
C PRO A 566 17.63 -7.03 15.27
N ILE A 567 17.66 -5.88 15.92
CA ILE A 567 16.98 -4.67 15.48
C ILE A 567 17.96 -3.50 15.44
N LEU A 568 17.95 -2.79 14.31
CA LEU A 568 18.48 -1.44 14.15
C LEU A 568 17.29 -0.48 14.02
N ASP A 569 17.05 0.35 15.04
CA ASP A 569 15.92 1.27 15.02
C ASP A 569 16.23 2.60 14.29
N THR A 570 15.19 3.41 14.07
CA THR A 570 15.30 4.73 13.41
C THR A 570 16.13 5.75 14.18
N SER A 571 16.41 5.49 15.45
CA SER A 571 17.30 6.30 16.31
C SER A 571 18.74 5.79 16.30
N GLY A 572 19.06 4.76 15.49
CA GLY A 572 20.37 4.16 15.37
C GLY A 572 20.75 3.23 16.53
N ARG A 573 19.79 2.82 17.37
CA ARG A 573 20.05 1.89 18.47
C ARG A 573 20.03 0.45 17.96
N MET A 574 21.02 -0.32 18.40
CA MET A 574 21.17 -1.75 18.09
C MET A 574 20.84 -2.59 19.32
N TYR A 575 19.87 -3.48 19.19
CA TYR A 575 19.45 -4.35 20.27
C TYR A 575 18.84 -5.66 19.76
N LEU A 576 18.88 -6.68 20.60
CA LEU A 576 18.52 -8.05 20.26
C LEU A 576 17.40 -8.51 21.19
N TYR A 577 16.33 -9.03 20.58
CA TYR A 577 15.40 -9.94 21.27
C TYR A 577 15.78 -11.37 20.95
N ALA A 578 15.57 -12.26 21.90
CA ALA A 578 15.76 -13.69 21.74
C ALA A 578 14.64 -14.45 22.46
N ASP A 579 14.23 -15.57 21.88
CA ASP A 579 13.19 -16.44 22.41
C ASP A 579 13.80 -17.83 22.62
N ASN A 580 13.60 -18.37 23.82
CA ASN A 580 14.25 -19.60 24.30
C ASN A 580 15.79 -19.57 24.34
N ILE A 581 16.40 -18.38 24.35
CA ILE A 581 17.84 -18.17 24.43
C ILE A 581 18.14 -17.09 25.48
N ALA A 582 19.06 -17.38 26.39
CA ALA A 582 19.65 -16.41 27.29
C ALA A 582 20.78 -15.66 26.58
N ILE A 583 20.82 -14.33 26.73
CA ILE A 583 21.88 -13.47 26.16
C ILE A 583 22.76 -13.00 27.32
N ASN A 584 24.09 -13.09 27.21
CA ASN A 584 25.04 -12.62 28.24
C ASN A 584 24.65 -13.07 29.66
N ASP A 585 24.50 -14.38 29.87
CA ASP A 585 24.15 -14.98 31.16
C ASP A 585 22.80 -14.48 31.75
N GLY A 586 21.84 -14.15 30.88
CA GLY A 586 20.47 -13.79 31.26
C GLY A 586 20.21 -12.28 31.35
N GLU A 587 20.92 -11.48 30.56
CA GLU A 587 20.71 -10.04 30.44
C GLU A 587 19.23 -9.71 30.11
N PRO A 588 18.60 -8.73 30.80
CA PRO A 588 17.23 -8.31 30.51
C PRO A 588 17.06 -7.84 29.07
N GLN A 589 16.06 -8.37 28.39
CA GLN A 589 15.78 -8.01 27.00
C GLN A 589 14.91 -6.75 26.87
N PRO A 590 15.14 -5.90 25.86
CA PRO A 590 16.09 -6.08 24.74
C PRO A 590 17.55 -5.89 25.17
N ALA A 591 18.40 -6.86 24.85
CA ALA A 591 19.83 -6.82 25.16
C ALA A 591 20.55 -5.96 24.12
N ARG A 592 21.47 -5.10 24.53
CA ARG A 592 22.20 -4.24 23.59
C ARG A 592 23.40 -4.99 23.02
N PHE A 593 23.67 -4.77 21.74
CA PHE A 593 24.90 -5.25 21.11
C PHE A 593 25.60 -4.12 20.36
N SER A 594 26.84 -4.38 19.96
CA SER A 594 27.60 -3.50 19.08
C SER A 594 28.19 -4.33 17.94
N LEU A 595 28.37 -3.70 16.78
CA LEU A 595 29.06 -4.35 15.68
C LEU A 595 30.46 -4.82 16.09
N ASN A 596 30.82 -6.00 15.63
CA ASN A 596 32.12 -6.64 15.86
C ASN A 596 32.48 -6.85 17.34
N LYS A 597 31.48 -6.90 18.23
CA LYS A 597 31.67 -7.32 19.62
C LYS A 597 30.94 -8.64 19.88
N PRO A 598 31.62 -9.64 20.45
CA PRO A 598 30.99 -10.91 20.79
C PRO A 598 30.04 -10.76 21.98
N PHE A 599 28.99 -11.58 22.00
CA PHE A 599 28.09 -11.80 23.14
C PHE A 599 27.74 -13.29 23.22
N SER A 600 27.42 -13.78 24.42
CA SER A 600 27.08 -15.18 24.64
C SER A 600 25.59 -15.44 24.46
N LEU A 601 25.28 -16.63 23.95
CA LEU A 601 23.95 -17.16 23.75
C LEU A 601 23.88 -18.57 24.33
N GLU A 602 22.95 -18.83 25.24
CA GLU A 602 22.72 -20.16 25.81
C GLU A 602 21.27 -20.58 25.59
N ASP A 603 21.05 -21.75 25.01
CA ASP A 603 19.70 -22.30 24.82
C ASP A 603 19.21 -23.09 26.05
N ALA A 604 17.94 -23.51 26.02
CA ALA A 604 17.32 -24.26 27.11
C ALA A 604 17.92 -25.64 27.38
N VAL A 605 18.70 -26.20 26.44
CA VAL A 605 19.34 -27.52 26.56
C VAL A 605 20.80 -27.39 27.02
N GLY A 606 21.30 -26.15 27.13
CA GLY A 606 22.63 -25.82 27.66
C GLY A 606 23.72 -25.70 26.60
N ASN A 607 23.37 -25.61 25.31
CA ASN A 607 24.35 -25.31 24.27
C ASN A 607 24.72 -23.84 24.34
N ILE A 608 26.03 -23.54 24.31
CA ILE A 608 26.55 -22.17 24.44
C ILE A 608 27.24 -21.78 23.15
N TYR A 609 26.82 -20.64 22.61
CA TYR A 609 27.39 -20.05 21.41
C TYR A 609 27.88 -18.64 21.72
N GLU A 610 29.00 -18.26 21.11
CA GLU A 610 29.36 -16.87 20.93
C GLU A 610 28.80 -16.39 19.61
N ALA A 611 28.11 -15.25 19.60
CA ALA A 611 27.69 -14.59 18.38
C ALA A 611 28.31 -13.19 18.30
N THR A 612 28.67 -12.77 17.09
CA THR A 612 29.17 -11.43 16.77
C THR A 612 28.38 -10.90 15.58
N VAL A 613 27.75 -9.73 15.74
CA VAL A 613 27.10 -9.07 14.60
C VAL A 613 28.17 -8.32 13.79
N VAL A 614 28.40 -8.78 12.56
CA VAL A 614 29.42 -8.23 11.65
C VAL A 614 28.84 -7.07 10.82
N PHE A 615 27.55 -7.15 10.47
CA PHE A 615 26.85 -6.13 9.71
C PHE A 615 25.39 -6.04 10.14
N ILE A 616 24.84 -4.83 10.19
CA ILE A 616 23.39 -4.61 10.30
C ILE A 616 22.97 -3.40 9.49
N PHE A 617 21.97 -3.57 8.62
CA PHE A 617 21.35 -2.48 7.88
C PHE A 617 19.89 -2.82 7.57
N ALA A 618 19.01 -1.85 7.80
CA ALA A 618 17.56 -2.05 7.72
C ALA A 618 17.14 -3.29 8.55
N ARG A 619 16.66 -4.34 7.88
CA ARG A 619 16.22 -5.60 8.51
C ARG A 619 17.23 -6.74 8.41
N SER A 620 18.39 -6.51 7.79
CA SER A 620 19.36 -7.54 7.49
C SER A 620 20.53 -7.49 8.46
N THR A 621 20.85 -8.63 9.06
CA THR A 621 21.95 -8.79 10.01
C THR A 621 22.83 -9.95 9.59
N LEU A 622 24.15 -9.73 9.55
CA LEU A 622 25.14 -10.77 9.31
C LEU A 622 25.81 -11.12 10.64
N PHE A 623 25.80 -12.40 10.98
CA PHE A 623 26.43 -12.94 12.17
C PHE A 623 27.65 -13.77 11.80
N ASP A 624 28.68 -13.65 12.62
CA ASP A 624 29.58 -14.76 12.92
C ASP A 624 29.11 -15.44 14.20
N TYR A 625 29.22 -16.76 14.25
CA TYR A 625 28.94 -17.53 15.45
C TYR A 625 29.95 -18.67 15.63
N ARG A 626 30.16 -19.06 16.88
CA ARG A 626 30.93 -20.26 17.24
C ARG A 626 30.35 -20.94 18.46
N GLU A 627 30.44 -22.25 18.50
CA GLU A 627 30.14 -23.03 19.70
C GLU A 627 31.27 -22.85 20.71
N ILE A 628 30.92 -22.70 21.99
CA ILE A 628 31.89 -22.62 23.10
C ILE A 628 31.62 -23.77 24.06
N GLU A 629 32.66 -24.52 24.41
CA GLU A 629 32.60 -25.48 25.50
C GLU A 629 32.50 -24.76 26.84
N ARG A 630 31.57 -25.20 27.68
CA ARG A 630 31.43 -24.70 29.05
C ARG A 630 32.77 -24.91 29.78
N PRO A 631 33.40 -23.87 30.38
CA PRO A 631 34.64 -24.06 31.10
C PRO A 631 34.41 -25.10 32.21
N SER A 632 35.18 -26.19 32.18
CA SER A 632 35.19 -27.18 33.25
C SER A 632 35.45 -26.46 34.57
N ALA A 633 34.57 -26.67 35.55
CA ALA A 633 34.77 -26.15 36.90
C ALA A 633 36.20 -26.48 37.34
N PRO A 634 36.97 -25.55 37.93
CA PRO A 634 38.30 -25.86 38.42
C PRO A 634 38.17 -27.05 39.38
N ASP A 635 38.93 -28.11 39.10
CA ASP A 635 39.07 -29.25 39.99
C ASP A 635 39.30 -28.69 41.39
N SER A 636 38.44 -29.10 42.32
CA SER A 636 38.61 -28.78 43.73
C SER A 636 39.92 -29.41 44.20
N GLU A 637 41.02 -28.66 44.10
CA GLU A 637 42.28 -29.00 44.74
C GLU A 637 41.98 -29.21 46.23
N ALA A 638 42.36 -30.39 46.68
CA ALA A 638 42.26 -30.86 48.04
C ALA A 638 42.96 -29.87 48.99
N SER A 639 42.21 -29.32 49.94
CA SER A 639 42.80 -28.75 51.14
C SER A 639 43.29 -29.89 52.05
N PRO A 640 44.50 -29.80 52.63
CA PRO A 640 45.00 -30.77 53.60
C PRO A 640 44.24 -30.74 54.94
#